data_AF-A0A942JTV9-F1
#
_entry.id   AF-A0A942JTV9-F1
#
_cell.length_a   1.000
_cell.length_b   1.000
_cell.length_c   1.000
_cell.angle_alpha   90.00
_cell.angle_beta   90.00
_cell.angle_gamma   90.00
#
_symmetry.space_group_name_H-M   'P 1'
#
loop_
_entity.id
_entity.type
_entity.pdbx_description
1 polymer ?
#
loop_
_entity_poly.entity_id
_entity_poly.type
_entity_poly.pdbx_seq_one_letter_code
_entity_poly.pdbx_strand_id
1 'polypeptide(L)'
;MKDVRRRAAIALLCAAMAAPALPAEGARPIVTPDATSGLEQPAHGSGPSGGDAGRVVVLFSDGHISRGAFEDIASLGAASEDVTLRGQGMLLVTTPDGIDPGRFAARIAARRDVVAAAPDFELSALSPPNDPYYPAALLSNTGQRTYLGPTSIHPHAINIEPVWEAAFGTGVHSLAQERDGVTVAVIDSGVTPSLREETGEYVMVWDYVNADNLPLDDLGHGTRVASIIRAQSDNAFGIAGVLDASTNRILVYKTLGATGMGSVAWTIEAMLDASSRGARVINLSLGISPANSDFTAAQRDLLDAAVAACLARGSIVVAAAGNTGTRGVFYPAASPGALAVGAIEHTGGNAGKRWSSSSFGPELDLAAPGVSLWTAGADDQISQRSGTSHATPLVSGTAALIWSFMPGLSADEVADILVKTADGSVGSLPGFDVETGHGRIDAFAALHEVRSRISTMPALEARATLIGGFEYELSWSAPTGAAGVFYRYGSVPGPTYTTTQRSARLFVTRDGPNNLWVRAYASNRWPSETTTISVETASGSAPLASERLGGRNRYATAALVSTAGFSGPVESVVLASGVTWPDALAGGPLAYALGGPLLITRPDRLSVETRDALLRFSPRRVVIAGGSAALSPAVEAAIRSLLPSAQIERVAGKDRYETAALIAARVAAATGLPGRRVFVASGVAWPDALAASPAAAANGTPILLTRPDALPQTTRDALVGIGTERTMVIGGELAISRHVAAMLPAPTRVAGRDRYETAREVAGWAKVEGILGGTGLGIASGVNFVDALVAGPFLAGRREPLILGDRTDQAAAVWLQARDPSGLTLFGGPAALTIDAENALKRHVRGVTH
;
A
#
# COMPACT_ATOMS: atom_id res chain seq x y z
N MET A 1 -4.06 -42.43 35.59
CA MET A 1 -3.18 -41.32 36.02
C MET A 1 -3.37 -40.20 35.00
N LYS A 2 -4.50 -39.46 35.07
CA LYS A 2 -4.67 -38.18 35.79
C LYS A 2 -3.65 -37.13 35.30
N ASP A 3 -3.93 -36.33 34.28
CA ASP A 3 -4.99 -35.31 34.15
C ASP A 3 -4.73 -34.09 35.07
N VAL A 4 -4.68 -32.91 34.44
CA VAL A 4 -5.12 -31.59 34.97
C VAL A 4 -4.51 -31.09 36.29
N ARG A 5 -3.82 -29.92 36.19
CA ARG A 5 -3.61 -28.82 37.18
C ARG A 5 -2.15 -28.30 37.01
N ARG A 6 -1.85 -27.02 36.81
CA ARG A 6 -2.54 -25.79 37.19
C ARG A 6 -1.89 -24.60 36.47
N ARG A 7 -2.75 -23.72 35.92
CA ARG A 7 -2.50 -22.29 35.75
C ARG A 7 -2.36 -21.61 37.13
N ALA A 8 -1.62 -20.50 37.12
CA ALA A 8 -1.75 -19.33 37.99
C ALA A 8 -1.48 -19.46 39.51
N ALA A 9 -0.46 -18.74 39.97
CA ALA A 9 -0.41 -18.06 41.28
C ALA A 9 0.68 -16.96 41.23
N ILE A 10 0.31 -15.66 41.18
CA ILE A 10 0.35 -14.69 42.32
C ILE A 10 1.74 -14.02 42.41
N ALA A 11 1.95 -12.75 41.98
CA ALA A 11 1.55 -11.46 42.57
C ALA A 11 2.10 -11.20 44.00
N LEU A 12 2.55 -9.95 44.25
CA LEU A 12 3.29 -9.40 45.41
C LEU A 12 4.83 -9.59 45.35
N LEU A 13 5.68 -8.57 45.50
CA LEU A 13 5.60 -7.38 46.36
C LEU A 13 6.03 -6.07 45.67
N CYS A 14 5.33 -4.99 46.04
CA CYS A 14 5.79 -3.60 45.95
C CYS A 14 6.61 -3.20 47.19
N ALA A 15 7.33 -2.08 47.04
CA ALA A 15 7.89 -1.15 48.04
C ALA A 15 9.34 -1.42 48.52
N ALA A 16 10.28 -0.55 48.15
CA ALA A 16 10.62 0.66 48.93
C ALA A 16 11.83 1.43 48.33
N MET A 17 11.97 2.70 48.75
CA MET A 17 13.10 3.64 48.60
C MET A 17 13.00 4.56 47.36
N ALA A 18 12.21 5.64 47.41
CA ALA A 18 12.47 6.95 48.04
C ALA A 18 13.30 7.90 47.15
N ALA A 19 12.61 8.87 46.54
CA ALA A 19 13.18 10.12 46.02
C ALA A 19 13.05 11.23 47.06
N PRO A 20 13.89 12.28 47.05
CA PRO A 20 13.51 13.57 47.60
C PRO A 20 12.99 14.51 46.50
N ALA A 21 11.92 15.21 46.86
CA ALA A 21 11.29 16.30 46.11
C ALA A 21 12.01 17.64 46.32
N LEU A 22 11.66 18.64 45.50
CA LEU A 22 11.30 20.05 45.83
C LEU A 22 11.37 20.93 44.53
N PRO A 23 10.75 22.12 44.46
CA PRO A 23 9.30 22.39 44.40
C PRO A 23 8.91 23.31 43.20
N ALA A 24 7.61 23.54 43.02
CA ALA A 24 7.02 24.47 42.04
C ALA A 24 6.71 25.84 42.67
N GLU A 25 6.92 26.94 41.92
CA GLU A 25 5.92 28.00 41.63
C GLU A 25 6.56 29.28 41.04
N GLY A 26 5.84 29.92 40.11
CA GLY A 26 6.13 31.26 39.60
C GLY A 26 5.40 31.58 38.30
N ALA A 27 4.38 32.45 38.35
CA ALA A 27 3.44 32.75 37.27
C ALA A 27 3.83 33.96 36.39
N ARG A 28 3.64 33.81 35.05
CA ARG A 28 3.19 34.76 33.95
C ARG A 28 3.96 36.11 33.75
N PRO A 29 4.11 36.68 32.51
CA PRO A 29 3.06 36.82 31.46
C PRO A 29 3.52 36.73 29.98
N ILE A 30 2.53 36.87 29.09
CA ILE A 30 2.58 36.93 27.62
C ILE A 30 3.26 38.23 27.14
N VAL A 31 4.30 38.15 26.28
CA VAL A 31 4.70 39.17 25.28
C VAL A 31 5.35 38.49 24.05
N THR A 32 5.12 39.09 22.89
CA THR A 32 5.36 38.78 21.47
C THR A 32 6.76 38.32 21.01
N PRO A 33 6.89 37.67 19.84
CA PRO A 33 8.15 37.16 19.33
C PRO A 33 8.96 38.26 18.64
N ASP A 34 10.20 38.48 19.08
CA ASP A 34 11.23 38.97 18.18
C ASP A 34 12.62 38.42 18.52
N ALA A 35 13.41 38.36 17.47
CA ALA A 35 14.68 37.71 17.17
C ALA A 35 15.74 37.49 18.27
N THR A 36 16.50 36.40 18.04
CA THR A 36 17.91 36.10 18.38
C THR A 36 18.28 35.43 19.72
N SER A 37 18.95 34.28 19.54
CA SER A 37 20.02 33.66 20.34
C SER A 37 19.67 32.81 21.56
N GLY A 38 20.12 31.54 21.49
CA GLY A 38 20.77 30.87 22.61
C GLY A 38 19.96 29.85 23.41
N LEU A 39 19.63 28.70 22.81
CA LEU A 39 19.55 27.43 23.54
C LEU A 39 20.23 26.34 22.69
N GLU A 40 21.21 25.68 23.30
CA GLU A 40 22.17 24.77 22.67
C GLU A 40 21.47 23.66 21.88
N GLN A 41 21.69 23.73 20.57
CA GLN A 41 21.54 22.64 19.63
C GLN A 41 22.56 21.55 19.99
N PRO A 42 22.24 20.25 19.93
CA PRO A 42 23.27 19.27 19.64
C PRO A 42 23.86 19.68 18.29
N ALA A 43 25.19 19.85 18.25
CA ALA A 43 25.91 20.41 17.12
C ALA A 43 25.35 19.92 15.78
N HIS A 44 24.94 20.87 14.93
CA HIS A 44 24.73 20.64 13.52
C HIS A 44 26.04 20.14 12.90
N GLY A 45 26.23 18.82 12.89
CA GLY A 45 27.05 18.20 11.87
C GLY A 45 26.26 18.33 10.57
N SER A 46 26.71 19.21 9.68
CA SER A 46 26.58 18.93 8.25
C SER A 46 26.95 17.47 8.05
N GLY A 47 26.00 16.62 7.63
CA GLY A 47 26.32 15.25 7.24
C GLY A 47 27.50 15.31 6.26
N PRO A 48 28.54 14.47 6.43
CA PRO A 48 29.73 14.58 5.62
C PRO A 48 29.33 14.39 4.15
N SER A 49 29.67 15.38 3.33
CA SER A 49 29.72 15.23 1.89
C SER A 49 30.61 14.02 1.57
N GLY A 50 30.09 13.05 0.81
CA GLY A 50 30.88 12.22 -0.08
C GLY A 50 32.11 11.50 0.49
N GLY A 51 31.99 10.21 0.81
CA GLY A 51 33.11 9.31 1.11
C GLY A 51 34.14 9.86 2.10
N ASP A 52 33.89 9.73 3.40
CA ASP A 52 34.86 10.18 4.39
C ASP A 52 36.03 9.19 4.44
N ALA A 53 37.14 9.54 3.77
CA ALA A 53 38.36 8.74 3.73
C ALA A 53 38.87 8.40 5.14
N GLY A 54 38.45 9.12 6.17
CA GLY A 54 38.72 8.80 7.56
C GLY A 54 37.99 7.58 8.13
N ARG A 55 37.14 6.85 7.41
CA ARG A 55 36.39 5.70 7.94
C ARG A 55 36.68 4.38 7.20
N VAL A 56 36.64 3.27 7.93
CA VAL A 56 36.78 1.91 7.41
C VAL A 56 35.49 1.13 7.60
N VAL A 57 35.02 0.52 6.53
CA VAL A 57 33.89 -0.42 6.52
C VAL A 57 34.44 -1.83 6.77
N VAL A 58 33.81 -2.57 7.68
CA VAL A 58 34.24 -3.93 8.05
C VAL A 58 33.04 -4.87 7.98
N LEU A 59 33.16 -5.93 7.17
CA LEU A 59 32.16 -6.99 7.03
C LEU A 59 32.62 -8.27 7.71
N PHE A 60 31.71 -8.89 8.46
CA PHE A 60 31.94 -10.13 9.20
C PHE A 60 31.18 -11.30 8.61
N SER A 61 31.69 -12.51 8.81
CA SER A 61 31.01 -13.73 8.37
C SER A 61 29.72 -13.96 9.13
N ASP A 62 28.70 -14.48 8.44
CA ASP A 62 27.42 -14.95 8.98
C ASP A 62 26.64 -13.95 9.86
N GLY A 63 26.87 -12.64 9.71
CA GLY A 63 26.15 -11.61 10.46
C GLY A 63 26.49 -11.55 11.96
N HIS A 64 27.47 -12.34 12.41
CA HIS A 64 27.83 -12.47 13.82
C HIS A 64 29.09 -11.66 14.14
N ILE A 65 28.93 -10.58 14.92
CA ILE A 65 30.04 -9.79 15.44
C ILE A 65 30.29 -10.20 16.88
N SER A 66 31.43 -10.83 17.14
CA SER A 66 31.80 -11.25 18.49
C SER A 66 32.17 -10.04 19.36
N ARG A 67 31.98 -10.14 20.68
CA ARG A 67 32.48 -9.13 21.61
C ARG A 67 34.00 -8.92 21.48
N GLY A 68 34.75 -10.00 21.24
CA GLY A 68 36.19 -9.95 20.99
C GLY A 68 36.55 -9.13 19.75
N ALA A 69 35.69 -9.05 18.74
CA ALA A 69 35.92 -8.20 17.56
C ALA A 69 36.00 -6.71 17.91
N PHE A 70 35.13 -6.24 18.82
CA PHE A 70 35.19 -4.85 19.30
C PHE A 70 36.47 -4.59 20.11
N GLU A 71 36.85 -5.51 21.00
CA GLU A 71 38.03 -5.39 21.84
C GLU A 71 39.33 -5.43 21.01
N ASP A 72 39.39 -6.28 20.00
CA ASP A 72 40.53 -6.40 19.12
C ASP A 72 40.65 -5.20 18.15
N ILE A 73 39.54 -4.69 17.61
CA ILE A 73 39.57 -3.46 16.80
C ILE A 73 40.03 -2.27 17.64
N ALA A 74 39.58 -2.19 18.90
CA ALA A 74 40.05 -1.18 19.83
C ALA A 74 41.56 -1.28 20.09
N SER A 75 42.09 -2.50 20.18
CA SER A 75 43.54 -2.75 20.32
C SER A 75 44.39 -2.26 19.13
N LEU A 76 43.77 -2.05 17.96
CA LEU A 76 44.45 -1.52 16.77
C LEU A 76 44.58 0.00 16.77
N GLY A 77 43.97 0.68 17.74
CA GLY A 77 44.09 2.13 17.96
C GLY A 77 42.79 2.92 17.79
N ALA A 78 41.68 2.30 17.39
CA ALA A 78 40.37 2.97 17.34
C ALA A 78 39.75 3.04 18.73
N ALA A 79 39.25 4.21 19.16
CA ALA A 79 38.53 4.27 20.42
C ALA A 79 37.21 3.48 20.32
N SER A 80 36.68 2.98 21.43
CA SER A 80 35.41 2.23 21.40
C SER A 80 34.23 3.07 20.90
N GLU A 81 34.30 4.40 21.09
CA GLU A 81 33.35 5.38 20.56
C GLU A 81 33.44 5.61 19.05
N ASP A 82 34.57 5.23 18.44
CA ASP A 82 34.82 5.31 17.00
C ASP A 82 34.32 4.07 16.24
N VAL A 83 33.85 3.05 16.95
CA VAL A 83 33.34 1.81 16.37
C VAL A 83 31.82 1.80 16.45
N THR A 84 31.16 1.93 15.31
CA THR A 84 29.71 1.89 15.24
C THR A 84 29.20 0.60 14.61
N LEU A 85 28.28 -0.08 15.29
CA LEU A 85 27.54 -1.21 14.74
C LEU A 85 26.50 -0.73 13.71
N ARG A 86 26.55 -1.29 12.50
CA ARG A 86 25.63 -1.00 11.39
C ARG A 86 24.96 -2.29 10.94
N GLY A 87 23.73 -2.52 11.36
CA GLY A 87 22.98 -3.75 11.02
C GLY A 87 23.62 -5.06 11.54
N GLN A 88 23.24 -6.19 10.94
CA GLN A 88 23.78 -7.52 11.26
C GLN A 88 25.03 -7.82 10.42
N GLY A 89 26.21 -7.76 11.03
CA GLY A 89 27.47 -8.19 10.42
C GLY A 89 28.34 -7.09 9.81
N MET A 90 28.03 -5.81 10.02
CA MET A 90 28.86 -4.69 9.57
C MET A 90 29.23 -3.75 10.73
N LEU A 91 30.49 -3.33 10.73
CA LEU A 91 30.98 -2.21 11.55
C LEU A 91 31.44 -1.08 10.65
N LEU A 92 31.20 0.15 11.10
CA LEU A 92 31.83 1.35 10.58
C LEU A 92 32.80 1.88 11.64
N VAL A 93 34.08 2.00 11.29
CA VAL A 93 35.15 2.35 12.23
C VAL A 93 35.82 3.64 11.79
N THR A 94 35.89 4.65 12.65
CA THR A 94 36.72 5.84 12.40
C THR A 94 38.20 5.47 12.49
N THR A 95 38.96 5.85 11.48
CA THR A 95 40.40 5.64 11.40
C THR A 95 41.08 6.54 12.43
N PRO A 96 41.98 6.02 13.27
CA PRO A 96 42.69 6.84 14.25
C PRO A 96 43.54 7.93 13.59
N ASP A 97 43.66 9.08 14.26
CA ASP A 97 44.43 10.22 13.77
C ASP A 97 45.86 9.84 13.37
N GLY A 98 46.28 10.29 12.19
CA GLY A 98 47.63 10.05 11.66
C GLY A 98 47.89 8.64 11.12
N ILE A 99 46.89 7.76 11.11
CA ILE A 99 46.97 6.44 10.46
C ILE A 99 46.34 6.52 9.07
N ASP A 100 47.04 5.98 8.07
CA ASP A 100 46.48 5.80 6.73
C ASP A 100 45.28 4.82 6.76
N PRO A 101 44.10 5.22 6.27
CA PRO A 101 42.88 4.42 6.28
C PRO A 101 43.02 3.08 5.55
N GLY A 102 43.74 3.04 4.43
CA GLY A 102 43.99 1.80 3.68
C GLY A 102 44.83 0.82 4.48
N ARG A 103 45.90 1.30 5.13
CA ARG A 103 46.74 0.51 6.02
C ARG A 103 45.98 0.05 7.27
N PHE A 104 45.08 0.89 7.79
CA PHE A 104 44.23 0.52 8.92
C PHE A 104 43.25 -0.59 8.54
N ALA A 105 42.58 -0.45 7.40
CA ALA A 105 41.70 -1.48 6.85
C ALA A 105 42.43 -2.81 6.63
N ALA A 106 43.65 -2.80 6.08
CA ALA A 106 44.46 -4.00 5.89
C ALA A 106 44.80 -4.73 7.20
N ARG A 107 44.99 -3.98 8.31
CA ARG A 107 45.21 -4.57 9.64
C ARG A 107 43.94 -5.25 10.16
N ILE A 108 42.77 -4.66 9.92
CA ILE A 108 41.48 -5.24 10.31
C ILE A 108 41.15 -6.46 9.44
N ALA A 109 41.41 -6.40 8.13
CA ALA A 109 41.17 -7.49 7.19
C ALA A 109 42.00 -8.76 7.49
N ALA A 110 43.12 -8.64 8.22
CA ALA A 110 43.93 -9.79 8.63
C ALA A 110 43.27 -10.68 9.71
N ARG A 111 42.13 -10.24 10.27
CA ARG A 111 41.36 -11.03 11.25
C ARG A 111 40.64 -12.18 10.57
N ARG A 112 40.50 -13.30 11.26
CA ARG A 112 39.86 -14.51 10.72
C ARG A 112 38.33 -14.43 10.61
N ASP A 113 37.70 -13.56 11.38
CA ASP A 113 36.25 -13.33 11.40
C ASP A 113 35.80 -12.20 10.47
N VAL A 114 36.74 -11.50 9.84
CA VAL A 114 36.49 -10.43 8.87
C VAL A 114 36.54 -11.02 7.46
N VAL A 115 35.47 -10.79 6.70
CA VAL A 115 35.36 -11.22 5.30
C VAL A 115 35.99 -10.17 4.37
N ALA A 116 35.72 -8.90 4.64
CA ALA A 116 36.30 -7.80 3.90
C ALA A 116 36.39 -6.55 4.80
N ALA A 117 37.44 -5.75 4.61
CA ALA A 117 37.54 -4.43 5.21
C ALA A 117 38.25 -3.47 4.26
N ALA A 118 37.68 -2.28 4.07
CA ALA A 118 38.24 -1.25 3.19
C ALA A 118 37.84 0.16 3.64
N PRO A 119 38.60 1.20 3.26
CA PRO A 119 38.17 2.58 3.43
C PRO A 119 36.83 2.85 2.74
N ASP A 120 35.97 3.61 3.40
CA ASP A 120 34.73 4.14 2.82
C ASP A 120 35.05 4.97 1.57
N PHE A 121 34.20 4.89 0.55
CA PHE A 121 34.39 5.53 -0.75
C PHE A 121 33.06 5.87 -1.40
N GLU A 122 33.12 6.64 -2.49
CA GLU A 122 31.92 7.13 -3.17
C GLU A 122 31.40 6.15 -4.22
N LEU A 123 30.08 5.97 -4.21
CA LEU A 123 29.31 5.43 -5.32
C LEU A 123 28.52 6.56 -5.99
N SER A 124 28.31 6.41 -7.29
CA SER A 124 27.58 7.39 -8.09
C SER A 124 26.31 6.77 -8.67
N ALA A 125 25.22 7.53 -8.72
CA ALA A 125 24.09 7.24 -9.60
C ALA A 125 24.64 7.05 -11.01
N LEU A 126 24.30 5.94 -11.67
CA LEU A 126 24.76 5.69 -13.03
C LEU A 126 23.86 6.41 -14.02
N SER A 127 24.02 7.72 -14.07
CA SER A 127 23.47 8.64 -15.07
C SER A 127 24.46 9.78 -15.35
N PRO A 128 24.76 10.07 -16.63
CA PRO A 128 25.19 11.43 -17.02
C PRO A 128 24.58 11.85 -18.39
N PRO A 129 24.80 13.07 -18.93
CA PRO A 129 24.45 14.45 -18.54
C PRO A 129 23.03 14.90 -19.01
N ASN A 130 22.65 16.13 -18.68
CA ASN A 130 21.41 16.84 -19.06
C ASN A 130 21.73 17.92 -20.13
N ASP A 131 21.07 17.90 -21.29
CA ASP A 131 21.16 18.97 -22.29
C ASP A 131 19.80 19.22 -23.01
N PRO A 132 19.58 20.44 -23.58
CA PRO A 132 18.37 21.23 -23.39
C PRO A 132 17.37 21.27 -24.58
N TYR A 133 16.09 21.35 -24.23
CA TYR A 133 14.92 21.87 -24.98
C TYR A 133 14.34 21.16 -26.24
N TYR A 134 13.04 20.84 -26.09
CA TYR A 134 11.86 20.85 -27.00
C TYR A 134 11.89 21.93 -28.14
N PRO A 135 11.15 21.85 -29.30
CA PRO A 135 9.69 21.68 -29.32
C PRO A 135 8.92 21.09 -30.56
N ALA A 136 7.70 20.60 -30.25
CA ALA A 136 6.38 20.68 -30.92
C ALA A 136 6.08 20.02 -32.30
N ALA A 137 5.26 18.97 -32.29
CA ALA A 137 3.95 18.93 -32.99
C ALA A 137 3.05 17.77 -32.51
N LEU A 138 1.97 18.15 -31.84
CA LEU A 138 0.59 17.65 -31.96
C LEU A 138 0.30 16.16 -32.26
N LEU A 139 -0.54 15.60 -31.38
CA LEU A 139 -1.61 14.64 -31.69
C LEU A 139 -1.18 13.27 -32.23
N SER A 140 -0.84 12.34 -31.33
CA SER A 140 -1.44 11.01 -31.35
C SER A 140 -1.13 10.23 -30.07
N ASN A 141 -2.19 9.76 -29.45
CA ASN A 141 -2.19 8.94 -28.25
C ASN A 141 -1.72 7.51 -28.57
N THR A 142 -0.41 7.30 -28.74
CA THR A 142 0.20 5.96 -28.96
C THR A 142 1.53 5.72 -28.21
N GLY A 143 1.97 6.63 -27.34
CA GLY A 143 3.38 6.72 -26.91
C GLY A 143 3.88 5.77 -25.81
N GLN A 144 3.07 4.88 -25.24
CA GLN A 144 3.42 4.20 -23.97
C GLN A 144 4.03 2.79 -24.11
N ARG A 145 4.26 2.24 -25.33
CA ARG A 145 4.43 0.77 -25.49
C ARG A 145 5.73 0.25 -26.12
N THR A 146 6.67 1.09 -26.56
CA THR A 146 7.77 0.60 -27.41
C THR A 146 8.81 -0.30 -26.72
N TYR A 147 9.00 -0.18 -25.40
CA TYR A 147 10.01 -0.95 -24.66
C TYR A 147 9.46 -2.10 -23.83
N LEU A 148 8.16 -2.07 -23.54
CA LEU A 148 7.43 -3.10 -22.78
C LEU A 148 6.66 -4.06 -23.70
N GLY A 149 6.21 -3.55 -24.86
CA GLY A 149 5.27 -4.25 -25.71
C GLY A 149 5.78 -5.57 -26.32
N PRO A 150 4.92 -6.27 -27.07
CA PRO A 150 5.22 -7.58 -27.58
C PRO A 150 6.28 -7.46 -28.67
N THR A 151 7.21 -8.40 -28.70
CA THR A 151 8.34 -8.33 -29.66
C THR A 151 7.90 -8.44 -31.12
N SER A 152 6.71 -8.98 -31.39
CA SER A 152 6.09 -8.97 -32.72
C SER A 152 5.74 -7.57 -33.23
N ILE A 153 5.56 -6.59 -32.33
CA ILE A 153 5.27 -5.18 -32.66
C ILE A 153 6.51 -4.32 -32.43
N HIS A 154 7.27 -4.64 -31.38
CA HIS A 154 8.46 -3.92 -30.94
C HIS A 154 9.64 -4.89 -30.79
N PRO A 155 10.39 -5.19 -31.86
CA PRO A 155 11.34 -6.31 -31.94
C PRO A 155 12.49 -6.28 -30.93
N HIS A 156 12.63 -5.19 -30.16
CA HIS A 156 13.67 -4.99 -29.15
C HIS A 156 13.12 -4.61 -27.75
N ALA A 157 11.81 -4.79 -27.52
CA ALA A 157 11.16 -4.65 -26.21
C ALA A 157 11.39 -5.90 -25.32
N ILE A 158 11.05 -5.80 -24.02
CA ILE A 158 11.19 -6.92 -23.08
C ILE A 158 10.07 -7.97 -23.15
N ASN A 159 9.08 -7.79 -24.03
CA ASN A 159 7.99 -8.74 -24.25
C ASN A 159 7.09 -8.98 -23.02
N ILE A 160 6.72 -7.93 -22.27
CA ILE A 160 6.00 -8.08 -20.98
C ILE A 160 4.48 -8.19 -21.13
N GLU A 161 3.87 -7.63 -22.18
CA GLU A 161 2.41 -7.62 -22.32
C GLU A 161 1.77 -9.03 -22.28
N PRO A 162 2.30 -10.07 -22.95
CA PRO A 162 1.78 -11.43 -22.81
C PRO A 162 1.90 -12.00 -21.39
N VAL A 163 2.88 -11.52 -20.60
CA VAL A 163 3.01 -11.88 -19.19
C VAL A 163 1.92 -11.20 -18.38
N TRP A 164 1.63 -9.91 -18.62
CA TRP A 164 0.53 -9.21 -17.97
C TRP A 164 -0.83 -9.83 -18.29
N GLU A 165 -1.10 -10.18 -19.54
CA GLU A 165 -2.31 -10.92 -19.91
C GLU A 165 -2.42 -12.25 -19.15
N ALA A 166 -1.31 -12.98 -19.04
CA ALA A 166 -1.25 -14.23 -18.28
C ALA A 166 -1.27 -14.05 -16.74
N ALA A 167 -1.01 -12.85 -16.24
CA ALA A 167 -0.94 -12.52 -14.81
C ALA A 167 -2.21 -11.85 -14.27
N PHE A 168 -2.84 -11.01 -15.10
CA PHE A 168 -3.81 -9.97 -14.73
C PHE A 168 -5.04 -9.91 -15.66
N GLY A 169 -5.07 -10.71 -16.74
CA GLY A 169 -6.21 -10.76 -17.67
C GLY A 169 -7.52 -11.24 -17.04
N THR A 170 -8.65 -10.75 -17.56
CA THR A 170 -10.01 -10.99 -17.00
C THR A 170 -10.61 -12.36 -17.36
N GLY A 171 -9.95 -13.15 -18.21
CA GLY A 171 -10.51 -14.36 -18.81
C GLY A 171 -9.89 -15.68 -18.38
N VAL A 172 -8.57 -15.77 -18.19
CA VAL A 172 -7.90 -16.99 -17.75
C VAL A 172 -6.57 -16.62 -17.08
N HIS A 173 -6.45 -16.91 -15.77
CA HIS A 173 -5.24 -16.84 -14.93
C HIS A 173 -4.89 -15.48 -14.26
N SER A 174 -5.59 -15.12 -13.16
CA SER A 174 -5.14 -14.09 -12.21
C SER A 174 -4.19 -14.68 -11.15
N LEU A 175 -2.94 -14.99 -11.50
CA LEU A 175 -2.02 -15.72 -10.61
C LEU A 175 -1.17 -14.84 -9.71
N ALA A 176 -0.90 -13.59 -10.12
CA ALA A 176 0.02 -12.69 -9.44
C ALA A 176 -0.66 -11.82 -8.36
N GLN A 177 -1.96 -11.53 -8.48
CA GLN A 177 -2.69 -10.73 -7.48
C GLN A 177 -2.93 -11.47 -6.15
N GLU A 178 -2.69 -12.78 -6.11
CA GLU A 178 -3.22 -13.68 -5.08
C GLU A 178 -2.14 -14.48 -4.34
N ARG A 179 -0.88 -14.26 -4.71
CA ARG A 179 0.30 -14.76 -4.00
C ARG A 179 0.90 -13.61 -3.19
N ASP A 180 1.60 -13.94 -2.10
CA ASP A 180 2.32 -12.94 -1.32
C ASP A 180 3.24 -12.18 -2.27
N GLY A 181 3.09 -10.85 -2.32
CA GLY A 181 3.87 -10.00 -3.21
C GLY A 181 5.36 -10.13 -2.94
N VAL A 182 6.15 -10.11 -4.00
CA VAL A 182 7.61 -10.03 -3.94
C VAL A 182 8.00 -8.63 -3.47
N THR A 183 8.95 -8.58 -2.55
CA THR A 183 9.53 -7.32 -2.09
C THR A 183 10.78 -7.01 -2.92
N VAL A 184 10.81 -5.83 -3.53
CA VAL A 184 11.95 -5.28 -4.26
C VAL A 184 12.50 -4.11 -3.47
N ALA A 185 13.81 -3.99 -3.32
CA ALA A 185 14.45 -2.81 -2.76
C ALA A 185 15.01 -1.93 -3.86
N VAL A 186 14.72 -0.64 -3.79
CA VAL A 186 15.34 0.41 -4.60
C VAL A 186 16.27 1.19 -3.67
N ILE A 187 17.57 1.00 -3.86
CA ILE A 187 18.62 1.71 -3.13
C ILE A 187 19.22 2.72 -4.09
N ASP A 188 18.83 3.99 -3.93
CA ASP A 188 19.09 5.05 -4.90
C ASP A 188 19.05 6.45 -4.24
N SER A 189 18.62 7.50 -4.94
CA SER A 189 18.47 8.88 -4.43
C SER A 189 17.22 9.12 -3.60
N GLY A 190 16.46 8.07 -3.30
CA GLY A 190 15.13 8.14 -2.70
C GLY A 190 14.01 7.99 -3.71
N VAL A 191 12.77 8.04 -3.25
CA VAL A 191 11.58 8.07 -4.11
C VAL A 191 10.66 9.17 -3.60
N THR A 192 10.19 10.01 -4.51
CA THR A 192 9.10 10.93 -4.22
C THR A 192 7.82 10.36 -4.82
N PRO A 193 6.97 9.71 -4.02
CA PRO A 193 5.58 9.41 -4.31
C PRO A 193 4.87 10.47 -5.15
N SER A 194 4.59 10.16 -6.41
CA SER A 194 3.83 11.07 -7.27
C SER A 194 2.33 10.95 -6.99
N LEU A 195 1.59 12.07 -7.12
CA LEU A 195 0.15 12.11 -6.88
C LEU A 195 -0.67 11.45 -8.02
N ARG A 196 -0.08 10.77 -9.00
CA ARG A 196 -0.86 10.07 -10.05
C ARG A 196 -0.40 8.64 -10.32
N GLU A 197 0.86 8.31 -10.08
CA GLU A 197 1.45 7.01 -10.46
C GLU A 197 1.53 5.99 -9.31
N GLU A 198 1.19 6.38 -8.07
CA GLU A 198 1.18 5.43 -6.95
C GLU A 198 -0.08 4.56 -6.92
N THR A 199 0.05 3.23 -6.92
CA THR A 199 -0.85 2.31 -6.17
C THR A 199 -0.13 1.14 -5.49
N GLY A 200 1.20 1.07 -5.53
CA GLY A 200 1.95 -0.07 -5.03
C GLY A 200 2.86 0.29 -3.87
N GLU A 201 2.43 0.04 -2.63
CA GLU A 201 3.10 0.33 -1.35
C GLU A 201 4.62 0.55 -1.43
N TYR A 202 5.05 1.78 -1.75
CA TYR A 202 6.38 2.25 -1.40
C TYR A 202 6.46 2.25 0.12
N VAL A 203 7.41 1.47 0.63
CA VAL A 203 7.75 1.39 2.03
C VAL A 203 8.99 2.25 2.20
N MET A 204 8.77 3.49 2.65
CA MET A 204 9.85 4.40 3.01
C MET A 204 10.62 3.80 4.18
N VAL A 205 11.88 3.40 3.96
CA VAL A 205 12.66 2.72 5.00
C VAL A 205 13.60 3.70 5.69
N TRP A 206 14.58 4.23 4.97
CA TRP A 206 15.60 5.08 5.58
C TRP A 206 16.31 5.99 4.58
N ASP A 207 16.57 7.23 5.02
CA ASP A 207 17.44 8.20 4.37
C ASP A 207 18.79 8.23 5.09
N TYR A 208 19.80 7.65 4.46
CA TYR A 208 21.17 7.65 4.98
C TYR A 208 21.89 8.99 4.79
N VAL A 209 21.42 9.81 3.85
CA VAL A 209 22.02 11.11 3.52
C VAL A 209 21.63 12.14 4.57
N ASN A 210 20.35 12.18 4.94
CA ASN A 210 19.80 13.12 5.92
C ASN A 210 19.61 12.51 7.32
N ALA A 211 19.86 11.21 7.48
CA ALA A 211 19.72 10.46 8.73
C ALA A 211 18.30 10.50 9.33
N ASP A 212 17.29 10.30 8.49
CA ASP A 212 15.89 10.23 8.89
C ASP A 212 15.12 9.08 8.21
N ASN A 213 13.83 8.97 8.48
CA ASN A 213 12.96 7.94 7.91
C ASN A 213 12.16 8.42 6.68
N LEU A 214 12.62 9.50 6.03
CA LEU A 214 11.98 10.13 4.88
C LEU A 214 12.93 10.16 3.67
N PRO A 215 13.15 9.00 2.99
CA PRO A 215 13.98 8.91 1.79
C PRO A 215 13.31 9.54 0.56
N LEU A 216 12.98 10.83 0.66
CA LEU A 216 12.42 11.64 -0.40
C LEU A 216 13.49 11.94 -1.45
N ASP A 217 13.07 11.91 -2.70
CA ASP A 217 13.97 12.08 -3.83
C ASP A 217 14.15 13.57 -4.16
N ASP A 218 15.33 14.09 -3.87
CA ASP A 218 15.78 15.45 -4.17
C ASP A 218 16.61 15.54 -5.47
N LEU A 219 16.91 14.40 -6.11
CA LEU A 219 17.61 14.30 -7.39
C LEU A 219 16.66 13.93 -8.54
N GLY A 220 15.65 13.11 -8.26
CA GLY A 220 14.69 12.56 -9.21
C GLY A 220 15.13 11.26 -9.89
N HIS A 221 16.34 10.74 -9.63
CA HIS A 221 16.83 9.52 -10.29
C HIS A 221 16.11 8.27 -9.76
N GLY A 222 16.09 8.08 -8.43
CA GLY A 222 15.44 6.95 -7.79
C GLY A 222 13.94 6.86 -8.06
N THR A 223 13.23 7.99 -8.15
CA THR A 223 11.81 8.03 -8.54
C THR A 223 11.60 7.47 -9.95
N ARG A 224 12.46 7.82 -10.91
CA ARG A 224 12.38 7.31 -12.29
C ARG A 224 12.69 5.82 -12.36
N VAL A 225 13.73 5.37 -11.65
CA VAL A 225 14.09 3.95 -11.53
C VAL A 225 12.92 3.15 -10.96
N ALA A 226 12.35 3.61 -9.84
CA ALA A 226 11.20 2.99 -9.20
C ALA A 226 9.95 2.93 -10.11
N SER A 227 9.72 4.00 -10.90
CA SER A 227 8.60 4.05 -11.84
C SER A 227 8.68 2.97 -12.93
N ILE A 228 9.88 2.64 -13.42
CA ILE A 228 10.05 1.56 -14.40
C ILE A 228 9.70 0.20 -13.79
N ILE A 229 10.02 -0.01 -12.51
CA ILE A 229 9.68 -1.25 -11.81
C ILE A 229 8.17 -1.33 -11.60
N ARG A 230 7.52 -0.24 -11.17
CA ARG A 230 6.17 -0.32 -10.60
C ARG A 230 5.29 0.93 -10.73
N ALA A 231 5.43 1.73 -11.77
CA ALA A 231 4.38 2.68 -12.09
C ALA A 231 3.05 1.96 -12.29
N GLN A 232 1.97 2.55 -11.78
CA GLN A 232 0.64 1.96 -11.87
C GLN A 232 0.17 1.86 -13.33
N SER A 233 -0.20 0.66 -13.74
CA SER A 233 -0.94 0.36 -14.96
C SER A 233 -2.42 0.73 -14.85
N ASP A 234 -3.08 0.90 -15.99
CA ASP A 234 -4.54 1.05 -16.13
C ASP A 234 -5.18 2.21 -15.34
N ASN A 235 -4.40 3.22 -14.96
CA ASN A 235 -4.87 4.44 -14.32
C ASN A 235 -5.14 5.59 -15.30
N ALA A 236 -4.87 5.39 -16.60
CA ALA A 236 -4.94 6.38 -17.68
C ALA A 236 -3.94 7.55 -17.57
N PHE A 237 -2.88 7.42 -16.78
CA PHE A 237 -1.82 8.41 -16.61
C PHE A 237 -0.42 7.81 -16.84
N GLY A 238 0.57 8.69 -16.99
CA GLY A 238 2.00 8.39 -16.88
C GLY A 238 2.58 7.26 -17.71
N ILE A 239 3.09 6.22 -17.05
CA ILE A 239 3.71 5.01 -17.63
C ILE A 239 3.21 3.76 -16.88
N ALA A 240 3.35 2.57 -17.47
CA ALA A 240 3.17 1.31 -16.74
C ALA A 240 4.53 0.74 -16.35
N GLY A 241 4.69 0.34 -15.09
CA GLY A 241 5.88 -0.37 -14.61
C GLY A 241 5.73 -1.88 -14.78
N VAL A 242 6.85 -2.60 -14.82
CA VAL A 242 6.89 -4.06 -15.08
C VAL A 242 5.99 -4.87 -14.14
N LEU A 243 5.89 -4.48 -12.87
CA LEU A 243 5.18 -5.23 -11.84
C LEU A 243 3.66 -5.03 -11.80
N ASP A 244 3.07 -4.12 -12.58
CA ASP A 244 1.60 -3.91 -12.68
C ASP A 244 0.91 -3.75 -11.28
N ALA A 245 -0.42 -3.84 -11.19
CA ALA A 245 -1.29 -3.76 -10.01
C ALA A 245 -1.14 -4.94 -9.02
N SER A 246 0.03 -5.59 -9.01
CA SER A 246 0.39 -6.67 -8.09
C SER A 246 0.48 -6.22 -6.63
N THR A 247 0.41 -7.18 -5.71
CA THR A 247 0.61 -7.02 -4.25
C THR A 247 2.08 -6.84 -3.84
N ASN A 248 3.00 -6.67 -4.79
CA ASN A 248 4.44 -6.51 -4.56
C ASN A 248 4.73 -5.34 -3.60
N ARG A 249 5.96 -5.17 -3.12
CA ARG A 249 6.34 -4.05 -2.24
C ARG A 249 7.65 -3.45 -2.72
N ILE A 250 7.78 -2.13 -2.71
CA ILE A 250 9.05 -1.46 -3.00
C ILE A 250 9.60 -0.89 -1.70
N LEU A 251 10.69 -1.44 -1.17
CA LEU A 251 11.44 -0.81 -0.08
C LEU A 251 12.29 0.31 -0.66
N VAL A 252 12.20 1.50 -0.09
CA VAL A 252 12.92 2.68 -0.56
C VAL A 252 14.03 3.02 0.42
N TYR A 253 15.26 3.05 -0.07
CA TYR A 253 16.44 3.50 0.66
C TYR A 253 17.10 4.64 -0.12
N LYS A 254 17.37 5.74 0.57
CA LYS A 254 18.11 6.86 0.01
C LYS A 254 19.56 6.77 0.48
N THR A 255 20.45 6.42 -0.43
CA THR A 255 21.91 6.38 -0.20
C THR A 255 22.64 7.39 -1.07
N LEU A 256 21.96 8.01 -2.04
CA LEU A 256 22.52 9.05 -2.90
C LEU A 256 21.89 10.40 -2.58
N GLY A 257 22.72 11.44 -2.45
CA GLY A 257 22.27 12.81 -2.21
C GLY A 257 21.84 13.52 -3.50
N ALA A 258 21.52 14.82 -3.38
CA ALA A 258 21.07 15.66 -4.50
C ALA A 258 22.07 15.76 -5.67
N THR A 259 23.35 15.41 -5.46
CA THR A 259 24.39 15.36 -6.50
C THR A 259 24.47 14.00 -7.20
N GLY A 260 23.71 13.00 -6.74
CA GLY A 260 23.82 11.62 -7.19
C GLY A 260 24.99 10.85 -6.59
N MET A 261 25.75 11.44 -5.66
CA MET A 261 26.84 10.77 -4.96
C MET A 261 26.37 10.21 -3.61
N GLY A 262 26.99 9.13 -3.15
CA GLY A 262 26.73 8.51 -1.85
C GLY A 262 27.88 7.65 -1.36
N SER A 263 27.88 7.32 -0.07
CA SER A 263 28.90 6.44 0.54
C SER A 263 28.61 4.96 0.28
N VAL A 264 29.65 4.18 0.01
CA VAL A 264 29.56 2.71 -0.10
C VAL A 264 29.06 2.09 1.20
N ALA A 265 29.40 2.66 2.36
CA ALA A 265 28.94 2.17 3.66
C ALA A 265 27.40 2.23 3.74
N TRP A 266 26.80 3.33 3.30
CA TRP A 266 25.34 3.48 3.26
C TRP A 266 24.69 2.48 2.31
N THR A 267 25.29 2.28 1.13
CA THR A 267 24.77 1.32 0.15
C THR A 267 24.85 -0.11 0.67
N ILE A 268 25.97 -0.53 1.26
CA ILE A 268 26.11 -1.88 1.83
C ILE A 268 25.15 -2.07 2.99
N GLU A 269 25.03 -1.09 3.89
CA GLU A 269 24.07 -1.16 5.00
C GLU A 269 22.63 -1.32 4.49
N ALA A 270 22.25 -0.53 3.48
CA ALA A 270 20.95 -0.65 2.83
C ALA A 270 20.74 -2.02 2.15
N MET A 271 21.76 -2.58 1.51
CA MET A 271 21.69 -3.92 0.89
C MET A 271 21.40 -5.00 1.94
N LEU A 272 22.14 -4.99 3.06
CA LEU A 272 21.99 -5.97 4.12
C LEU A 272 20.64 -5.81 4.85
N ASP A 273 20.19 -4.58 5.13
CA ASP A 273 18.89 -4.30 5.73
C ASP A 273 17.75 -4.73 4.81
N ALA A 274 17.81 -4.38 3.52
CA ALA A 274 16.83 -4.81 2.51
C ALA A 274 16.69 -6.33 2.46
N SER A 275 17.80 -7.04 2.39
CA SER A 275 17.82 -8.51 2.39
C SER A 275 17.21 -9.08 3.68
N SER A 276 17.55 -8.51 4.84
CA SER A 276 17.00 -8.93 6.14
C SER A 276 15.48 -8.72 6.27
N ARG A 277 14.94 -7.70 5.59
CA ARG A 277 13.49 -7.42 5.50
C ARG A 277 12.77 -8.28 4.45
N GLY A 278 13.48 -9.23 3.84
CA GLY A 278 12.91 -10.17 2.88
C GLY A 278 12.81 -9.60 1.45
N ALA A 279 13.55 -8.54 1.11
CA ALA A 279 13.66 -8.13 -0.29
C ALA A 279 14.29 -9.28 -1.10
N ARG A 280 13.57 -9.77 -2.13
CA ARG A 280 14.06 -10.82 -3.03
C ARG A 280 14.89 -10.26 -4.18
N VAL A 281 14.66 -9.00 -4.52
CA VAL A 281 15.40 -8.28 -5.56
C VAL A 281 15.90 -6.97 -4.97
N ILE A 282 17.17 -6.67 -5.15
CA ILE A 282 17.81 -5.40 -4.76
C ILE A 282 18.30 -4.73 -6.05
N ASN A 283 17.66 -3.62 -6.41
CA ASN A 283 18.00 -2.85 -7.60
C ASN A 283 19.05 -1.78 -7.24
N LEU A 284 20.22 -1.85 -7.89
CA LEU A 284 21.31 -0.88 -7.77
C LEU A 284 21.58 -0.22 -9.13
N SER A 285 20.88 0.88 -9.39
CA SER A 285 21.11 1.73 -10.57
C SER A 285 22.26 2.73 -10.36
N LEU A 286 23.32 2.26 -9.70
CA LEU A 286 24.45 3.03 -9.20
C LEU A 286 25.74 2.18 -9.25
N GLY A 287 26.90 2.81 -9.14
CA GLY A 287 28.16 2.07 -9.09
C GLY A 287 29.41 2.93 -9.21
N ILE A 288 30.55 2.24 -9.29
CA ILE A 288 31.89 2.80 -9.49
C ILE A 288 32.64 2.06 -10.61
N SER A 289 33.39 2.80 -11.42
CA SER A 289 34.17 2.23 -12.52
C SER A 289 35.37 1.42 -12.00
N PRO A 290 35.66 0.23 -12.53
CA PRO A 290 36.91 -0.49 -12.24
C PRO A 290 38.15 0.25 -12.75
N ALA A 291 37.98 1.22 -13.66
CA ALA A 291 39.07 2.06 -14.17
C ALA A 291 39.36 3.27 -13.27
N ASN A 292 38.59 3.48 -12.20
CA ASN A 292 38.88 4.54 -11.23
C ASN A 292 40.19 4.20 -10.47
N SER A 293 41.17 5.10 -10.53
CA SER A 293 42.48 4.91 -9.88
C SER A 293 42.39 4.78 -8.37
N ASP A 294 41.35 5.34 -7.78
CA ASP A 294 41.14 5.35 -6.33
C ASP A 294 40.35 4.11 -5.88
N PHE A 295 39.88 3.28 -6.81
CA PHE A 295 39.12 2.06 -6.52
C PHE A 295 40.05 0.84 -6.38
N THR A 296 40.30 0.47 -5.13
CA THR A 296 41.29 -0.53 -4.73
C THR A 296 40.75 -1.96 -4.75
N ALA A 297 41.65 -2.94 -4.65
CA ALA A 297 41.26 -4.36 -4.52
C ALA A 297 40.40 -4.62 -3.26
N ALA A 298 40.77 -4.04 -2.12
CA ALA A 298 40.01 -4.21 -0.89
C ALA A 298 38.58 -3.65 -1.00
N GLN A 299 38.39 -2.55 -1.72
CA GLN A 299 37.07 -1.97 -1.98
C GLN A 299 36.24 -2.82 -2.94
N ARG A 300 36.88 -3.53 -3.90
CA ARG A 300 36.22 -4.57 -4.70
C ARG A 300 35.76 -5.74 -3.82
N ASP A 301 36.67 -6.29 -3.02
CA ASP A 301 36.38 -7.41 -2.11
C ASP A 301 35.23 -7.07 -1.15
N LEU A 302 35.11 -5.79 -0.74
CA LEU A 302 34.01 -5.29 0.08
C LEU A 302 32.64 -5.39 -0.61
N LEU A 303 32.55 -4.98 -1.88
CA LEU A 303 31.31 -5.07 -2.67
C LEU A 303 30.97 -6.53 -3.01
N ASP A 304 31.98 -7.34 -3.33
CA ASP A 304 31.82 -8.78 -3.58
C ASP A 304 31.26 -9.50 -2.34
N ALA A 305 31.79 -9.20 -1.16
CA ALA A 305 31.30 -9.74 0.11
C ALA A 305 29.86 -9.31 0.40
N ALA A 306 29.49 -8.05 0.10
CA ALA A 306 28.13 -7.56 0.30
C ALA A 306 27.11 -8.25 -0.62
N VAL A 307 27.47 -8.46 -1.89
CA VAL A 307 26.66 -9.21 -2.87
C VAL A 307 26.49 -10.66 -2.43
N ALA A 308 27.59 -11.33 -2.06
CA ALA A 308 27.55 -12.70 -1.56
C ALA A 308 26.66 -12.85 -0.31
N ALA A 309 26.69 -11.87 0.61
CA ALA A 309 25.84 -11.87 1.80
C ALA A 309 24.34 -11.69 1.47
N CYS A 310 24.00 -10.94 0.42
CA CYS A 310 22.61 -10.82 -0.05
C CYS A 310 22.12 -12.13 -0.67
N LEU A 311 22.94 -12.75 -1.51
CA LEU A 311 22.62 -14.05 -2.14
C LEU A 311 22.43 -15.15 -1.11
N ALA A 312 23.31 -15.23 -0.11
CA ALA A 312 23.21 -16.20 0.99
C ALA A 312 21.89 -16.08 1.78
N ARG A 313 21.26 -14.90 1.76
CA ARG A 313 19.95 -14.64 2.39
C ARG A 313 18.77 -14.77 1.42
N GLY A 314 19.03 -15.15 0.17
CA GLY A 314 18.03 -15.38 -0.87
C GLY A 314 17.57 -14.10 -1.58
N SER A 315 18.42 -13.09 -1.69
CA SER A 315 18.19 -11.86 -2.45
C SER A 315 19.09 -11.82 -3.69
N ILE A 316 18.54 -11.48 -4.85
CA ILE A 316 19.33 -11.17 -6.07
C ILE A 316 19.70 -9.69 -6.05
N VAL A 317 20.96 -9.37 -6.32
CA VAL A 317 21.42 -8.01 -6.58
C VAL A 317 21.43 -7.80 -8.09
N VAL A 318 20.64 -6.84 -8.58
CA VAL A 318 20.59 -6.47 -10.01
C VAL A 318 21.19 -5.08 -10.15
N ALA A 319 22.27 -4.96 -10.92
CA ALA A 319 23.07 -3.74 -10.93
C ALA A 319 23.47 -3.27 -12.34
N ALA A 320 23.55 -1.94 -12.49
CA ALA A 320 23.83 -1.28 -13.76
C ALA A 320 25.30 -1.42 -14.19
N ALA A 321 25.54 -1.75 -15.46
CA ALA A 321 26.89 -2.01 -15.96
C ALA A 321 27.81 -0.79 -16.03
N GLY A 322 27.24 0.43 -16.05
CA GLY A 322 27.98 1.69 -16.16
C GLY A 322 27.75 2.42 -17.49
N ASN A 323 28.04 3.73 -17.49
CA ASN A 323 27.72 4.64 -18.61
C ASN A 323 28.96 5.32 -19.23
N THR A 324 30.11 4.65 -19.27
CA THR A 324 31.36 5.22 -19.81
C THR A 324 31.65 4.80 -21.24
N GLY A 325 30.92 3.82 -21.78
CA GLY A 325 31.15 3.25 -23.11
C GLY A 325 32.48 2.50 -23.24
N THR A 326 33.18 2.27 -22.13
CA THR A 326 34.47 1.58 -22.09
C THR A 326 34.31 0.13 -21.66
N ARG A 327 35.33 -0.67 -21.98
CA ARG A 327 35.46 -2.03 -21.45
C ARG A 327 35.71 -1.97 -19.94
N GLY A 328 34.98 -2.75 -19.16
CA GLY A 328 35.01 -2.79 -17.70
C GLY A 328 33.64 -2.46 -17.11
N VAL A 329 32.93 -3.49 -16.64
CA VAL A 329 31.64 -3.36 -15.95
C VAL A 329 31.87 -2.76 -14.55
N PHE A 330 30.97 -1.85 -14.16
CA PHE A 330 31.05 -1.15 -12.87
C PHE A 330 30.77 -2.08 -11.70
N TYR A 331 31.30 -1.78 -10.52
CA TYR A 331 30.94 -2.47 -9.29
C TYR A 331 29.75 -1.75 -8.62
N PRO A 332 28.78 -2.48 -8.03
CA PRO A 332 28.78 -3.92 -7.78
C PRO A 332 28.23 -4.80 -8.91
N ALA A 333 27.94 -4.28 -10.11
CA ALA A 333 27.47 -5.12 -11.22
C ALA A 333 28.50 -6.21 -11.61
N ALA A 334 29.78 -5.89 -11.59
CA ALA A 334 30.87 -6.84 -11.85
C ALA A 334 31.14 -7.82 -10.69
N SER A 335 30.49 -7.66 -9.53
CA SER A 335 30.71 -8.54 -8.38
C SER A 335 30.15 -9.94 -8.64
N PRO A 336 30.88 -11.02 -8.30
CA PRO A 336 30.39 -12.38 -8.49
C PRO A 336 29.02 -12.61 -7.85
N GLY A 337 28.06 -13.08 -8.65
CA GLY A 337 26.69 -13.35 -8.24
C GLY A 337 25.72 -12.16 -8.30
N ALA A 338 26.20 -10.95 -8.58
CA ALA A 338 25.33 -9.88 -9.04
C ALA A 338 24.86 -10.18 -10.48
N LEU A 339 23.68 -9.70 -10.83
CA LEU A 339 23.16 -9.74 -12.21
C LEU A 339 23.46 -8.40 -12.89
N ALA A 340 24.49 -8.37 -13.74
CA ALA A 340 24.99 -7.19 -14.42
C ALA A 340 24.14 -6.85 -15.66
N VAL A 341 23.64 -5.61 -15.71
CA VAL A 341 22.70 -5.17 -16.76
C VAL A 341 23.27 -4.05 -17.63
N GLY A 342 23.43 -4.37 -18.92
CA GLY A 342 23.80 -3.42 -19.98
C GLY A 342 22.57 -2.77 -20.62
N ALA A 343 22.80 -1.66 -21.34
CA ALA A 343 21.75 -0.93 -22.04
C ALA A 343 21.85 -1.13 -23.55
N ILE A 344 20.71 -1.45 -24.18
CA ILE A 344 20.56 -1.46 -25.64
C ILE A 344 19.60 -0.36 -26.11
N GLU A 345 19.74 0.00 -27.39
CA GLU A 345 18.72 0.77 -28.09
C GLU A 345 17.54 -0.13 -28.48
N HIS A 346 16.31 0.35 -28.30
CA HIS A 346 15.09 -0.43 -28.57
C HIS A 346 14.30 0.06 -29.79
N THR A 347 14.71 1.19 -30.37
CA THR A 347 14.08 1.84 -31.54
C THR A 347 15.13 2.41 -32.48
N GLY A 348 14.76 2.66 -33.74
CA GLY A 348 15.62 3.31 -34.73
C GLY A 348 16.64 2.37 -35.38
N GLY A 349 17.56 2.92 -36.17
CA GLY A 349 18.53 2.13 -36.97
C GLY A 349 19.58 1.36 -36.15
N ASN A 350 19.64 1.59 -34.83
CA ASN A 350 20.50 0.89 -33.89
C ASN A 350 19.74 -0.06 -32.97
N ALA A 351 18.46 -0.28 -33.19
CA ALA A 351 17.67 -1.15 -32.33
C ALA A 351 18.31 -2.55 -32.20
N GLY A 352 18.39 -3.07 -30.99
CA GLY A 352 19.07 -4.31 -30.67
C GLY A 352 20.61 -4.22 -30.57
N LYS A 353 21.20 -3.03 -30.69
CA LYS A 353 22.64 -2.82 -30.46
C LYS A 353 22.87 -2.26 -29.07
N ARG A 354 24.05 -2.57 -28.50
CA ARG A 354 24.55 -1.93 -27.29
C ARG A 354 24.53 -0.41 -27.47
N TRP A 355 23.97 0.30 -26.50
CA TRP A 355 24.07 1.75 -26.44
C TRP A 355 25.54 2.14 -26.31
N SER A 356 26.03 3.05 -27.14
CA SER A 356 27.47 3.38 -27.22
C SER A 356 28.09 3.78 -25.87
N SER A 357 27.30 4.36 -24.96
CA SER A 357 27.72 4.72 -23.61
C SER A 357 27.58 3.60 -22.58
N SER A 358 26.90 2.48 -22.89
CA SER A 358 26.87 1.31 -22.00
C SER A 358 28.27 0.73 -21.88
N SER A 359 28.79 0.70 -20.65
CA SER A 359 29.97 -0.10 -20.31
C SER A 359 29.71 -1.57 -20.58
N PHE A 360 30.77 -2.31 -20.87
CA PHE A 360 30.69 -3.66 -21.40
C PHE A 360 31.90 -4.51 -20.97
N GLY A 361 31.78 -5.83 -20.97
CA GLY A 361 32.82 -6.71 -20.45
C GLY A 361 32.36 -8.15 -20.30
N PRO A 362 33.28 -9.08 -19.99
CA PRO A 362 32.92 -10.47 -19.73
C PRO A 362 32.05 -10.65 -18.48
N GLU A 363 31.97 -9.64 -17.61
CA GLU A 363 31.14 -9.65 -16.40
C GLU A 363 29.66 -9.31 -16.69
N LEU A 364 29.29 -9.01 -17.94
CA LEU A 364 27.93 -8.63 -18.30
C LEU A 364 27.04 -9.88 -18.45
N ASP A 365 25.92 -9.95 -17.72
CA ASP A 365 25.00 -11.09 -17.82
C ASP A 365 23.91 -10.86 -18.87
N LEU A 366 23.30 -9.68 -18.85
CA LEU A 366 22.11 -9.36 -19.62
C LEU A 366 22.16 -7.95 -20.19
N ALA A 367 21.39 -7.73 -21.25
CA ALA A 367 21.01 -6.40 -21.72
C ALA A 367 19.51 -6.17 -21.58
N ALA A 368 19.11 -4.91 -21.43
CA ALA A 368 17.72 -4.50 -21.55
C ALA A 368 17.61 -3.13 -22.25
N PRO A 369 16.44 -2.78 -22.81
CA PRO A 369 16.18 -1.43 -23.29
C PRO A 369 16.64 -0.39 -22.28
N GLY A 370 17.49 0.54 -22.70
CA GLY A 370 18.06 1.55 -21.81
C GLY A 370 18.19 2.93 -22.44
N VAL A 371 17.62 3.14 -23.63
CA VAL A 371 17.70 4.41 -24.38
C VAL A 371 16.31 4.91 -24.69
N SER A 372 16.06 6.20 -24.44
CA SER A 372 14.77 6.88 -24.66
C SER A 372 13.58 6.20 -23.95
N LEU A 373 13.80 5.68 -22.75
CA LEU A 373 12.77 5.08 -21.92
C LEU A 373 11.90 6.16 -21.28
N TRP A 374 10.59 6.02 -21.42
CA TRP A 374 9.65 6.87 -20.70
C TRP A 374 9.68 6.56 -19.21
N THR A 375 9.78 7.59 -18.39
CA THR A 375 9.85 7.52 -16.92
C THR A 375 8.93 8.55 -16.28
N ALA A 376 8.54 8.30 -15.03
CA ALA A 376 7.81 9.26 -14.20
C ALA A 376 8.72 9.92 -13.16
N GLY A 377 8.65 11.25 -13.06
CA GLY A 377 9.33 12.04 -12.04
C GLY A 377 8.46 12.36 -10.82
N ALA A 378 9.07 13.04 -9.85
CA ALA A 378 8.49 13.40 -8.54
C ALA A 378 7.22 14.29 -8.62
N ASP A 379 7.04 15.01 -9.73
CA ASP A 379 5.97 15.97 -10.00
C ASP A 379 5.00 15.49 -11.11
N ASP A 380 4.90 14.17 -11.30
CA ASP A 380 4.15 13.53 -12.39
C ASP A 380 4.66 13.89 -13.81
N GLN A 381 5.84 14.50 -13.93
CA GLN A 381 6.45 14.78 -15.24
C GLN A 381 6.88 13.48 -15.91
N ILE A 382 6.39 13.28 -17.13
CA ILE A 382 6.76 12.15 -17.97
C ILE A 382 7.84 12.58 -18.93
N SER A 383 8.96 11.88 -18.91
CA SER A 383 10.09 12.23 -19.76
C SER A 383 10.92 11.02 -20.15
N GLN A 384 11.54 11.09 -21.32
CA GLN A 384 12.44 10.06 -21.81
C GLN A 384 13.82 10.20 -21.17
N ARG A 385 14.43 9.07 -20.83
CA ARG A 385 15.77 8.97 -20.25
C ARG A 385 16.54 7.80 -20.83
N SER A 386 17.87 7.90 -20.74
CA SER A 386 18.80 6.88 -21.21
C SER A 386 19.84 6.57 -20.14
N GLY A 387 20.20 5.30 -19.99
CA GLY A 387 21.12 4.83 -18.98
C GLY A 387 21.05 3.32 -18.76
N THR A 388 22.18 2.71 -18.40
CA THR A 388 22.16 1.37 -17.77
C THR A 388 21.32 1.36 -16.49
N SER A 389 21.23 2.50 -15.80
CA SER A 389 20.31 2.73 -14.67
C SER A 389 18.83 2.56 -14.98
N HIS A 390 18.42 2.68 -16.25
CA HIS A 390 17.04 2.53 -16.70
C HIS A 390 16.78 1.14 -17.31
N ALA A 391 17.82 0.47 -17.80
CA ALA A 391 17.77 -0.95 -18.20
C ALA A 391 17.65 -1.87 -16.98
N THR A 392 18.42 -1.60 -15.92
CA THR A 392 18.45 -2.35 -14.65
C THR A 392 17.06 -2.58 -14.04
N PRO A 393 16.19 -1.57 -13.86
CA PRO A 393 14.85 -1.77 -13.29
C PRO A 393 13.92 -2.63 -14.14
N LEU A 394 14.13 -2.75 -15.45
CA LEU A 394 13.37 -3.69 -16.29
C LEU A 394 13.70 -5.15 -15.92
N VAL A 395 14.98 -5.43 -15.67
CA VAL A 395 15.45 -6.74 -15.21
C VAL A 395 14.97 -7.00 -13.79
N SER A 396 15.11 -6.02 -12.88
CA SER A 396 14.63 -6.12 -11.49
C SER A 396 13.12 -6.40 -11.43
N GLY A 397 12.33 -5.67 -12.21
CA GLY A 397 10.88 -5.88 -12.30
C GLY A 397 10.53 -7.24 -12.87
N THR A 398 11.24 -7.69 -13.92
CA THR A 398 10.97 -8.99 -14.55
C THR A 398 11.32 -10.14 -13.59
N ALA A 399 12.45 -10.05 -12.88
CA ALA A 399 12.83 -11.00 -11.83
C ALA A 399 11.75 -11.12 -10.76
N ALA A 400 11.29 -9.98 -10.23
CA ALA A 400 10.25 -9.96 -9.21
C ALA A 400 8.89 -10.46 -9.74
N LEU A 401 8.53 -10.16 -10.99
CA LEU A 401 7.30 -10.66 -11.60
C LEU A 401 7.34 -12.18 -11.75
N ILE A 402 8.44 -12.74 -12.27
CA ILE A 402 8.62 -14.18 -12.38
C ILE A 402 8.56 -14.86 -11.01
N TRP A 403 9.24 -14.28 -10.03
CA TRP A 403 9.27 -14.83 -8.67
C TRP A 403 7.88 -14.80 -8.02
N SER A 404 7.02 -13.85 -8.38
CA SER A 404 5.61 -13.84 -7.94
C SER A 404 4.85 -15.08 -8.43
N PHE A 405 5.22 -15.64 -9.59
CA PHE A 405 4.65 -16.89 -10.11
C PHE A 405 5.28 -18.15 -9.51
N MET A 406 6.44 -18.07 -8.86
CA MET A 406 7.05 -19.21 -8.16
C MET A 406 7.87 -18.75 -6.95
N PRO A 407 7.23 -18.39 -5.82
CA PRO A 407 7.91 -17.89 -4.63
C PRO A 407 8.99 -18.82 -4.05
N GLY A 408 8.92 -20.11 -4.38
CA GLY A 408 9.86 -21.14 -3.91
C GLY A 408 11.15 -21.28 -4.71
N LEU A 409 11.33 -20.55 -5.83
CA LEU A 409 12.62 -20.51 -6.52
C LEU A 409 13.67 -19.84 -5.63
N SER A 410 14.90 -20.34 -5.71
CA SER A 410 16.09 -19.69 -5.18
C SER A 410 16.51 -18.49 -6.04
N ALA A 411 17.37 -17.63 -5.47
CA ALA A 411 17.95 -16.49 -6.19
C ALA A 411 18.69 -16.94 -7.47
N ASP A 412 19.50 -17.98 -7.36
CA ASP A 412 20.27 -18.53 -8.48
C ASP A 412 19.36 -19.06 -9.58
N GLU A 413 18.29 -19.78 -9.22
CA GLU A 413 17.35 -20.32 -10.21
C GLU A 413 16.64 -19.21 -11.01
N VAL A 414 16.26 -18.11 -10.36
CA VAL A 414 15.64 -16.97 -11.05
C VAL A 414 16.65 -16.28 -11.96
N ALA A 415 17.88 -16.05 -11.50
CA ALA A 415 18.94 -15.48 -12.33
C ALA A 415 19.24 -16.36 -13.56
N ASP A 416 19.38 -17.67 -13.36
CA ASP A 416 19.59 -18.65 -14.42
C ASP A 416 18.46 -18.65 -15.46
N ILE A 417 17.20 -18.54 -15.01
CA ILE A 417 16.05 -18.46 -15.92
C ILE A 417 16.14 -17.19 -16.77
N LEU A 418 16.42 -16.04 -16.17
CA LEU A 418 16.55 -14.78 -16.90
C LEU A 418 17.67 -14.84 -17.95
N VAL A 419 18.85 -15.34 -17.56
CA VAL A 419 20.01 -15.50 -18.44
C VAL A 419 19.73 -16.49 -19.57
N LYS A 420 19.19 -17.68 -19.25
CA LYS A 420 18.90 -18.73 -20.23
C LYS A 420 17.87 -18.31 -21.27
N THR A 421 16.91 -17.48 -20.88
CA THR A 421 15.80 -17.05 -21.74
C THR A 421 16.03 -15.72 -22.45
N ALA A 422 17.19 -15.10 -22.24
CA ALA A 422 17.58 -13.91 -22.96
C ALA A 422 17.63 -14.16 -24.49
N ASP A 423 17.19 -13.17 -25.24
CA ASP A 423 17.27 -13.14 -26.70
C ASP A 423 18.71 -12.84 -27.13
N GLY A 424 19.51 -13.90 -27.21
CA GLY A 424 20.89 -13.86 -27.70
C GLY A 424 21.02 -13.62 -29.20
N SER A 425 19.94 -13.32 -29.95
CA SER A 425 20.07 -12.82 -31.32
C SER A 425 20.41 -11.32 -31.38
N VAL A 426 20.20 -10.63 -30.27
CA VAL A 426 20.58 -9.24 -30.03
C VAL A 426 22.08 -9.20 -29.68
N GLY A 427 22.81 -8.24 -30.25
CA GLY A 427 24.24 -8.08 -30.00
C GLY A 427 25.09 -8.22 -31.26
N SER A 428 26.40 -8.38 -31.03
CA SER A 428 27.40 -8.52 -32.08
C SER A 428 27.60 -9.97 -32.51
N LEU A 429 27.30 -10.93 -31.63
CA LEU A 429 27.40 -12.37 -31.87
C LEU A 429 26.15 -13.08 -31.33
N PRO A 430 25.68 -14.17 -31.96
CA PRO A 430 24.64 -15.00 -31.37
C PRO A 430 25.07 -15.62 -30.04
N GLY A 431 24.21 -15.55 -29.03
CA GLY A 431 24.46 -16.08 -27.69
C GLY A 431 25.20 -15.06 -26.81
N PHE A 432 26.21 -15.51 -26.06
CA PHE A 432 26.98 -14.62 -25.21
C PHE A 432 27.96 -13.77 -26.02
N ASP A 433 27.94 -12.47 -25.78
CA ASP A 433 29.03 -11.57 -26.15
C ASP A 433 29.31 -10.52 -25.07
N VAL A 434 30.48 -9.89 -25.15
CA VAL A 434 30.91 -8.93 -24.12
C VAL A 434 30.16 -7.60 -24.18
N GLU A 435 29.42 -7.31 -25.25
CA GLU A 435 28.67 -6.06 -25.44
C GLU A 435 27.24 -6.13 -24.88
N THR A 436 26.59 -7.29 -24.94
CA THR A 436 25.19 -7.48 -24.50
C THR A 436 24.99 -8.65 -23.53
N GLY A 437 26.07 -9.30 -23.08
CA GLY A 437 25.99 -10.48 -22.23
C GLY A 437 25.32 -11.62 -22.99
N HIS A 438 24.38 -12.32 -22.35
CA HIS A 438 23.56 -13.35 -22.98
C HIS A 438 22.44 -12.81 -23.90
N GLY A 439 22.34 -11.49 -24.05
CA GLY A 439 21.40 -10.83 -24.94
C GLY A 439 20.30 -10.06 -24.19
N ARG A 440 19.26 -9.66 -24.93
CA ARG A 440 18.16 -8.87 -24.36
C ARG A 440 17.26 -9.74 -23.48
N ILE A 441 16.93 -9.30 -22.27
CA ILE A 441 15.90 -9.94 -21.46
C ILE A 441 14.56 -10.12 -22.22
N ASP A 442 13.91 -11.28 -22.05
CA ASP A 442 12.58 -11.58 -22.57
C ASP A 442 11.69 -12.15 -21.45
N ALA A 443 10.79 -11.31 -20.96
CA ALA A 443 9.94 -11.65 -19.82
C ALA A 443 8.97 -12.79 -20.12
N PHE A 444 8.49 -12.89 -21.37
CA PHE A 444 7.57 -13.94 -21.78
C PHE A 444 8.28 -15.29 -21.89
N ALA A 445 9.47 -15.34 -22.47
CA ALA A 445 10.28 -16.55 -22.53
C ALA A 445 10.64 -17.03 -21.12
N ALA A 446 10.99 -16.11 -20.21
CA ALA A 446 11.27 -16.40 -18.82
C ALA A 446 10.04 -16.97 -18.07
N LEU A 447 8.85 -16.38 -18.26
CA LEU A 447 7.60 -16.95 -17.74
C LEU A 447 7.35 -18.37 -18.27
N HIS A 448 7.60 -18.61 -19.56
CA HIS A 448 7.40 -19.92 -20.18
C HIS A 448 8.36 -20.98 -19.61
N GLU A 449 9.63 -20.61 -19.38
CA GLU A 449 10.60 -21.49 -18.71
C GLU A 449 10.12 -21.82 -17.28
N VAL A 450 9.67 -20.83 -16.50
CA VAL A 450 9.08 -21.08 -15.16
C VAL A 450 7.87 -21.98 -15.25
N ARG A 451 7.02 -21.77 -16.27
CA ARG A 451 5.85 -22.60 -16.49
C ARG A 451 6.22 -24.07 -16.73
N SER A 452 7.32 -24.33 -17.42
CA SER A 452 7.80 -25.70 -17.68
C SER A 452 8.31 -26.42 -16.43
N ARG A 453 8.74 -25.68 -15.40
CA ARG A 453 9.27 -26.23 -14.13
C ARG A 453 8.19 -26.53 -13.08
N ILE A 454 7.00 -25.98 -13.26
CA ILE A 454 5.89 -26.14 -12.31
C ILE A 454 4.85 -27.09 -12.90
N SER A 455 4.52 -28.15 -12.15
CA SER A 455 3.40 -29.02 -12.52
C SER A 455 2.06 -28.29 -12.39
N THR A 456 1.14 -28.57 -13.31
CA THR A 456 -0.26 -28.19 -13.15
C THR A 456 -0.91 -29.03 -12.06
N MET A 457 -1.77 -28.41 -11.26
CA MET A 457 -2.64 -29.18 -10.39
C MET A 457 -3.61 -30.02 -11.23
N PRO A 458 -3.92 -31.25 -10.79
CA PRO A 458 -4.93 -32.05 -11.46
C PRO A 458 -6.28 -31.34 -11.41
N ALA A 459 -7.13 -31.61 -12.41
CA ALA A 459 -8.50 -31.14 -12.41
C ALA A 459 -9.22 -31.63 -11.14
N LEU A 460 -10.07 -30.77 -10.59
CA LEU A 460 -10.87 -31.12 -9.41
C LEU A 460 -12.10 -31.89 -9.85
N GLU A 461 -12.46 -32.92 -9.13
CA GLU A 461 -13.82 -33.47 -9.20
C GLU A 461 -14.68 -32.63 -8.27
N ALA A 462 -15.68 -31.94 -8.82
CA ALA A 462 -16.60 -31.12 -8.04
C ALA A 462 -18.02 -31.67 -8.15
N ARG A 463 -18.80 -31.51 -7.07
CA ARG A 463 -20.22 -31.83 -7.01
C ARG A 463 -20.98 -30.68 -6.39
N ALA A 464 -22.09 -30.30 -7.01
CA ALA A 464 -23.05 -29.35 -6.46
C ALA A 464 -24.28 -30.11 -5.97
N THR A 465 -24.64 -29.95 -4.70
CA THR A 465 -25.85 -30.54 -4.11
C THR A 465 -26.77 -29.43 -3.65
N LEU A 466 -28.02 -29.42 -4.11
CA LEU A 466 -29.02 -28.46 -3.64
C LEU A 466 -29.34 -28.75 -2.17
N ILE A 467 -29.09 -27.79 -1.28
CA ILE A 467 -29.38 -27.91 0.16
C ILE A 467 -30.78 -27.34 0.46
N GLY A 468 -31.20 -26.31 -0.28
CA GLY A 468 -32.52 -25.70 -0.14
C GLY A 468 -32.62 -24.35 -0.84
N GLY A 469 -33.80 -24.03 -1.41
CA GLY A 469 -34.03 -22.79 -2.15
C GLY A 469 -33.09 -22.64 -3.36
N PHE A 470 -32.11 -21.74 -3.24
CA PHE A 470 -31.06 -21.48 -4.26
C PHE A 470 -29.65 -21.71 -3.72
N GLU A 471 -29.53 -22.39 -2.58
CA GLU A 471 -28.26 -22.69 -1.92
C GLU A 471 -27.76 -24.06 -2.34
N TYR A 472 -26.57 -24.10 -2.92
CA TYR A 472 -25.86 -25.31 -3.28
C TYR A 472 -24.68 -25.52 -2.33
N GLU A 473 -24.49 -26.75 -1.86
CA GLU A 473 -23.20 -27.21 -1.35
C GLU A 473 -22.35 -27.60 -2.54
N LEU A 474 -21.33 -26.79 -2.81
CA LEU A 474 -20.27 -27.16 -3.72
C LEU A 474 -19.20 -27.90 -2.91
N SER A 475 -18.91 -29.14 -3.28
CA SER A 475 -17.85 -29.96 -2.67
C SER A 475 -16.88 -30.42 -3.76
N TRP A 476 -15.61 -30.60 -3.41
CA TRP A 476 -14.59 -30.96 -4.39
C TRP A 476 -13.48 -31.85 -3.82
N SER A 477 -12.82 -32.58 -4.72
CA SER A 477 -11.68 -33.42 -4.38
C SER A 477 -10.46 -32.59 -3.95
N ALA A 478 -9.57 -33.20 -3.16
CA ALA A 478 -8.29 -32.60 -2.84
C ALA A 478 -7.25 -32.95 -3.91
N PRO A 479 -6.46 -31.99 -4.42
CA PRO A 479 -5.35 -32.31 -5.29
C PRO A 479 -4.28 -33.09 -4.52
N THR A 480 -3.83 -34.20 -5.08
CA THR A 480 -2.86 -35.13 -4.44
C THR A 480 -1.46 -34.51 -4.37
N GLY A 481 -0.83 -34.58 -3.19
CA GLY A 481 0.58 -34.20 -3.01
C GLY A 481 0.89 -32.69 -3.04
N ALA A 482 -0.09 -31.82 -2.79
CA ALA A 482 0.11 -30.39 -2.68
C ALA A 482 -0.06 -29.92 -1.22
N ALA A 483 0.92 -29.19 -0.69
CA ALA A 483 0.85 -28.52 0.61
C ALA A 483 0.37 -27.07 0.44
N GLY A 484 -0.31 -26.51 1.45
CA GLY A 484 -0.76 -25.12 1.42
C GLY A 484 -1.81 -24.81 0.35
N VAL A 485 -2.67 -25.78 0.02
CA VAL A 485 -3.71 -25.63 -0.99
C VAL A 485 -4.83 -24.72 -0.47
N PHE A 486 -5.23 -23.76 -1.29
CA PHE A 486 -6.49 -23.03 -1.13
C PHE A 486 -7.32 -23.14 -2.41
N TYR A 487 -8.61 -22.86 -2.29
CA TYR A 487 -9.57 -22.99 -3.37
C TYR A 487 -10.27 -21.66 -3.58
N ARG A 488 -10.56 -21.34 -4.84
CA ARG A 488 -11.55 -20.33 -5.19
C ARG A 488 -12.75 -20.97 -5.83
N TYR A 489 -13.90 -20.41 -5.55
CA TYR A 489 -15.16 -20.90 -6.07
C TYR A 489 -16.15 -19.76 -6.24
N GLY A 490 -17.11 -19.92 -7.14
CA GLY A 490 -18.07 -18.86 -7.48
C GLY A 490 -19.25 -19.40 -8.26
N SER A 491 -20.17 -18.52 -8.64
CA SER A 491 -21.14 -18.76 -9.71
C SER A 491 -20.99 -17.73 -10.81
N VAL A 492 -21.36 -18.09 -12.03
CA VAL A 492 -21.59 -17.14 -13.11
C VAL A 492 -23.09 -17.15 -13.47
N PRO A 493 -23.79 -15.99 -13.38
CA PRO A 493 -23.32 -14.73 -12.79
C PRO A 493 -23.21 -14.84 -11.26
N GLY A 494 -22.27 -14.12 -10.65
CA GLY A 494 -22.12 -14.12 -9.20
C GLY A 494 -20.73 -13.76 -8.70
N PRO A 495 -20.60 -13.59 -7.37
CA PRO A 495 -19.33 -13.28 -6.72
C PRO A 495 -18.38 -14.49 -6.67
N THR A 496 -17.08 -14.18 -6.54
CA THR A 496 -15.98 -15.13 -6.33
C THR A 496 -15.59 -15.18 -4.87
N TYR A 497 -15.27 -16.36 -4.35
CA TYR A 497 -14.91 -16.61 -2.96
C TYR A 497 -13.63 -17.45 -2.86
N THR A 498 -13.00 -17.45 -1.67
CA THR A 498 -11.77 -18.22 -1.36
C THR A 498 -11.97 -19.03 -0.07
N THR A 499 -11.44 -20.25 -0.01
CA THR A 499 -11.48 -21.11 1.19
C THR A 499 -10.31 -22.09 1.22
N THR A 500 -9.96 -22.60 2.40
CA THR A 500 -9.07 -23.78 2.55
C THR A 500 -9.85 -25.07 2.76
N GLN A 501 -11.16 -24.98 2.92
CA GLN A 501 -12.06 -26.11 3.06
C GLN A 501 -12.30 -26.78 1.70
N ARG A 502 -12.77 -28.04 1.70
CA ARG A 502 -13.07 -28.82 0.49
C ARG A 502 -14.55 -28.78 0.10
N SER A 503 -15.32 -27.98 0.81
CA SER A 503 -16.69 -27.66 0.48
C SER A 503 -16.98 -26.23 0.86
N ALA A 504 -17.96 -25.67 0.18
CA ALA A 504 -18.50 -24.37 0.50
C ALA A 504 -19.94 -24.27 0.03
N ARG A 505 -20.69 -23.38 0.67
CA ARG A 505 -22.06 -23.08 0.30
C ARG A 505 -22.09 -21.86 -0.62
N LEU A 506 -22.93 -21.93 -1.64
CA LEU A 506 -23.06 -20.85 -2.61
C LEU A 506 -24.52 -20.64 -2.98
N PHE A 507 -24.92 -19.36 -3.07
CA PHE A 507 -26.23 -18.98 -3.58
C PHE A 507 -26.11 -18.65 -5.05
N VAL A 508 -26.88 -19.34 -5.87
CA VAL A 508 -26.94 -19.07 -7.31
C VAL A 508 -28.07 -18.10 -7.63
N THR A 509 -28.03 -17.49 -8.82
CA THR A 509 -29.12 -16.65 -9.32
C THR A 509 -30.31 -17.49 -9.75
N ARG A 510 -31.48 -16.88 -9.85
CA ARG A 510 -32.73 -17.62 -10.06
C ARG A 510 -33.02 -17.97 -11.51
N ASP A 511 -32.49 -17.19 -12.46
CA ASP A 511 -32.87 -17.30 -13.85
C ASP A 511 -31.71 -17.79 -14.70
N GLY A 512 -31.97 -18.88 -15.42
CA GLY A 512 -31.04 -19.45 -16.39
C GLY A 512 -30.00 -20.38 -15.79
N PRO A 513 -29.10 -20.90 -16.64
CA PRO A 513 -28.02 -21.76 -16.21
C PRO A 513 -27.08 -20.97 -15.30
N ASN A 514 -26.83 -21.50 -14.11
CA ASN A 514 -25.80 -20.99 -13.22
C ASN A 514 -24.58 -21.90 -13.33
N ASN A 515 -23.44 -21.31 -13.68
CA ASN A 515 -22.19 -22.04 -13.73
C ASN A 515 -21.46 -21.88 -12.40
N LEU A 516 -21.65 -22.84 -11.50
CA LEU A 516 -20.86 -22.99 -10.29
C LEU A 516 -19.46 -23.42 -10.70
N TRP A 517 -18.43 -22.78 -10.16
CA TRP A 517 -17.06 -23.15 -10.52
C TRP A 517 -16.17 -23.23 -9.29
N VAL A 518 -15.15 -24.07 -9.37
CA VAL A 518 -14.09 -24.17 -8.37
C VAL A 518 -12.73 -24.37 -9.03
N ARG A 519 -11.70 -23.81 -8.42
CA ARG A 519 -10.32 -23.92 -8.84
C ARG A 519 -9.39 -24.02 -7.62
N ALA A 520 -8.43 -24.94 -7.65
CA ALA A 520 -7.43 -25.07 -6.60
C ALA A 520 -6.16 -24.30 -6.95
N TYR A 521 -5.48 -23.80 -5.92
CA TYR A 521 -4.22 -23.08 -5.99
C TYR A 521 -3.26 -23.65 -4.94
N ALA A 522 -1.98 -23.78 -5.29
CA ALA A 522 -0.90 -23.96 -4.33
C ALA A 522 0.28 -23.07 -4.68
N SER A 523 1.11 -22.77 -3.69
CA SER A 523 2.32 -21.98 -3.86
C SER A 523 3.36 -22.60 -4.81
N ASN A 524 3.35 -23.93 -4.95
CA ASN A 524 4.32 -24.69 -5.73
C ASN A 524 3.76 -25.35 -7.00
N ARG A 525 2.51 -25.06 -7.37
CA ARG A 525 1.85 -25.62 -8.55
C ARG A 525 1.05 -24.57 -9.30
N TRP A 526 0.90 -24.75 -10.61
CA TRP A 526 -0.09 -23.99 -11.35
C TRP A 526 -1.49 -24.40 -10.91
N PRO A 527 -2.45 -23.47 -10.91
CA PRO A 527 -3.79 -23.76 -10.43
C PRO A 527 -4.42 -24.85 -11.28
N SER A 528 -5.39 -25.56 -10.71
CA SER A 528 -6.12 -26.59 -11.44
C SER A 528 -6.84 -25.99 -12.64
N GLU A 529 -7.34 -26.81 -13.55
CA GLU A 529 -8.40 -26.35 -14.44
C GLU A 529 -9.60 -25.87 -13.61
N THR A 530 -10.33 -24.89 -14.15
CA THR A 530 -11.59 -24.45 -13.54
C THR A 530 -12.61 -25.55 -13.77
N THR A 531 -13.00 -26.24 -12.70
CA THR A 531 -14.10 -27.21 -12.75
C THR A 531 -15.40 -26.45 -12.66
N THR A 532 -16.23 -26.52 -13.70
CA THR A 532 -17.53 -25.85 -13.78
C THR A 532 -18.66 -26.87 -13.74
N ILE A 533 -19.69 -26.59 -12.96
CA ILE A 533 -20.93 -27.35 -12.84
C ILE A 533 -22.08 -26.41 -13.19
N SER A 534 -22.80 -26.72 -14.27
CA SER A 534 -24.02 -26.01 -14.61
C SER A 534 -25.17 -26.54 -13.76
N VAL A 535 -25.89 -25.64 -13.09
CA VAL A 535 -27.13 -25.95 -12.38
C VAL A 535 -28.26 -25.08 -12.92
N GLU A 536 -29.41 -25.69 -13.15
CA GLU A 536 -30.63 -24.99 -13.54
C GLU A 536 -31.48 -24.72 -12.30
N THR A 537 -31.91 -23.48 -12.14
CA THR A 537 -32.86 -23.08 -11.09
C THR A 537 -34.24 -22.85 -11.70
N ALA A 538 -35.29 -23.37 -11.06
CA ALA A 538 -36.66 -23.15 -11.50
C ALA A 538 -37.03 -21.65 -11.40
N SER A 539 -37.62 -21.11 -12.47
CA SER A 539 -38.07 -19.72 -12.52
C SER A 539 -39.20 -19.49 -11.51
N GLY A 540 -39.12 -18.39 -10.75
CA GLY A 540 -40.23 -18.08 -9.83
C GLY A 540 -40.15 -16.84 -8.94
N SER A 541 -39.31 -15.83 -9.22
CA SER A 541 -39.33 -14.42 -8.72
C SER A 541 -37.93 -13.77 -8.75
N ALA A 542 -37.78 -12.55 -9.27
CA ALA A 542 -36.48 -11.94 -9.56
C ALA A 542 -35.39 -12.10 -8.46
N PRO A 543 -34.09 -12.26 -8.81
CA PRO A 543 -33.03 -12.30 -7.82
C PRO A 543 -33.04 -11.02 -6.96
N LEU A 544 -33.01 -11.18 -5.62
CA LEU A 544 -32.75 -10.05 -4.72
C LEU A 544 -31.40 -9.44 -5.12
N ALA A 545 -31.43 -8.24 -5.71
CA ALA A 545 -30.24 -7.55 -6.17
C ALA A 545 -29.33 -7.28 -4.96
N SER A 546 -28.08 -7.72 -5.00
CA SER A 546 -27.10 -7.43 -3.96
C SER A 546 -25.83 -6.85 -4.58
N GLU A 547 -25.45 -5.66 -4.15
CA GLU A 547 -24.27 -4.94 -4.58
C GLU A 547 -23.28 -4.89 -3.42
N ARG A 548 -22.05 -5.34 -3.60
CA ARG A 548 -21.00 -5.20 -2.60
C ARG A 548 -20.05 -4.08 -3.02
N LEU A 549 -19.95 -3.05 -2.20
CA LEU A 549 -19.03 -1.93 -2.34
C LEU A 549 -17.91 -2.12 -1.32
N GLY A 550 -16.86 -2.86 -1.71
CA GLY A 550 -15.71 -3.17 -0.87
C GLY A 550 -14.42 -3.20 -1.68
N GLY A 551 -13.43 -2.40 -1.28
CA GLY A 551 -12.12 -2.34 -1.92
C GLY A 551 -11.05 -3.10 -1.13
N ARG A 552 -9.83 -3.12 -1.68
CA ARG A 552 -8.65 -3.75 -1.05
C ARG A 552 -8.30 -3.20 0.34
N ASN A 553 -8.76 -1.99 0.65
CA ASN A 553 -8.61 -1.33 1.93
C ASN A 553 -9.80 -0.35 2.15
N ARG A 554 -9.89 0.25 3.34
CA ARG A 554 -10.96 1.19 3.72
C ARG A 554 -11.08 2.44 2.84
N TYR A 555 -9.96 2.92 2.29
CA TYR A 555 -9.93 4.11 1.43
C TYR A 555 -10.44 3.76 0.03
N ALA A 556 -10.08 2.58 -0.48
CA ALA A 556 -10.63 2.00 -1.70
C ALA A 556 -12.14 1.77 -1.59
N THR A 557 -12.60 1.19 -0.47
CA THR A 557 -14.03 1.07 -0.17
C THR A 557 -14.71 2.42 -0.20
N ALA A 558 -14.13 3.44 0.45
CA ALA A 558 -14.70 4.77 0.48
C ALA A 558 -14.81 5.42 -0.90
N ALA A 559 -13.77 5.27 -1.74
CA ALA A 559 -13.78 5.76 -3.12
C ALA A 559 -14.86 5.07 -3.98
N LEU A 560 -15.01 3.75 -3.83
CA LEU A 560 -16.05 2.98 -4.53
C LEU A 560 -17.46 3.40 -4.12
N VAL A 561 -17.71 3.53 -2.81
CA VAL A 561 -19.02 3.98 -2.30
C VAL A 561 -19.36 5.38 -2.78
N SER A 562 -18.42 6.31 -2.68
CA SER A 562 -18.63 7.69 -3.14
C SER A 562 -18.85 7.75 -4.64
N THR A 563 -18.10 6.99 -5.43
CA THR A 563 -18.29 6.89 -6.89
C THR A 563 -19.65 6.32 -7.27
N ALA A 564 -20.14 5.33 -6.53
CA ALA A 564 -21.43 4.71 -6.80
C ALA A 564 -22.61 5.64 -6.45
N GLY A 565 -22.42 6.59 -5.53
CA GLY A 565 -23.46 7.52 -5.08
C GLY A 565 -23.43 8.89 -5.76
N PHE A 566 -22.28 9.31 -6.30
CA PHE A 566 -22.08 10.66 -6.82
C PHE A 566 -21.39 10.60 -8.18
N SER A 567 -21.83 11.46 -9.10
CA SER A 567 -21.17 11.67 -10.39
C SER A 567 -20.45 13.02 -10.37
N GLY A 568 -19.18 13.03 -10.81
CA GLY A 568 -18.42 14.28 -10.93
C GLY A 568 -18.83 15.10 -12.16
N PRO A 569 -18.57 16.41 -12.18
CA PRO A 569 -17.99 17.20 -11.10
C PRO A 569 -19.00 17.51 -9.97
N VAL A 570 -18.51 17.68 -8.74
CA VAL A 570 -19.35 18.01 -7.56
C VAL A 570 -19.00 19.40 -7.01
N GLU A 571 -19.93 20.03 -6.28
CA GLU A 571 -19.67 21.34 -5.68
C GLU A 571 -18.64 21.24 -4.53
N SER A 572 -18.75 20.20 -3.71
CA SER A 572 -17.86 20.00 -2.58
C SER A 572 -17.53 18.53 -2.30
N VAL A 573 -16.43 18.31 -1.59
CA VAL A 573 -16.10 17.03 -0.95
C VAL A 573 -15.80 17.30 0.51
N VAL A 574 -16.37 16.50 1.42
CA VAL A 574 -15.91 16.48 2.82
C VAL A 574 -14.88 15.38 2.96
N LEU A 575 -13.72 15.70 3.55
CA LEU A 575 -12.64 14.77 3.80
C LEU A 575 -12.43 14.59 5.31
N ALA A 576 -12.44 13.35 5.78
CA ALA A 576 -12.19 13.02 7.17
C ALA A 576 -11.08 11.97 7.33
N SER A 577 -10.65 11.72 8.57
CA SER A 577 -9.71 10.64 8.86
C SER A 577 -10.39 9.27 8.73
N GLY A 578 -9.72 8.35 8.05
CA GLY A 578 -10.10 6.93 8.03
C GLY A 578 -9.55 6.13 9.21
N VAL A 579 -8.85 6.78 10.15
CA VAL A 579 -8.33 6.17 11.38
C VAL A 579 -9.11 6.67 12.60
N THR A 580 -9.30 7.99 12.72
CA THR A 580 -10.14 8.59 13.75
C THR A 580 -11.55 8.87 13.21
N TRP A 581 -12.54 8.15 13.74
CA TRP A 581 -13.90 8.13 13.22
C TRP A 581 -14.87 9.27 13.63
N PRO A 582 -14.72 10.00 14.75
CA PRO A 582 -15.77 10.93 15.20
C PRO A 582 -16.11 12.02 14.17
N ASP A 583 -15.09 12.56 13.49
CA ASP A 583 -15.26 13.62 12.50
C ASP A 583 -15.97 13.11 11.24
N ALA A 584 -15.72 11.86 10.84
CA ALA A 584 -16.40 11.23 9.71
C ALA A 584 -17.90 11.00 10.01
N LEU A 585 -18.24 10.59 11.24
CA LEU A 585 -19.64 10.36 11.64
C LEU A 585 -20.47 11.66 11.63
N ALA A 586 -19.89 12.78 12.07
CA ALA A 586 -20.51 14.09 11.94
C ALA A 586 -20.46 14.64 10.51
N GLY A 587 -19.41 14.30 9.76
CA GLY A 587 -19.15 14.80 8.40
C GLY A 587 -20.07 14.25 7.31
N GLY A 588 -20.69 13.08 7.50
CA GLY A 588 -21.64 12.50 6.55
C GLY A 588 -22.80 13.44 6.20
N PRO A 589 -23.62 13.90 7.17
CA PRO A 589 -24.67 14.88 6.92
C PRO A 589 -24.18 16.17 6.26
N LEU A 590 -22.97 16.64 6.61
CA LEU A 590 -22.38 17.82 5.98
C LEU A 590 -22.05 17.59 4.51
N ALA A 591 -21.46 16.43 4.17
CA ALA A 591 -21.13 16.09 2.79
C ALA A 591 -22.37 16.14 1.90
N TYR A 592 -23.44 15.47 2.34
CA TYR A 592 -24.69 15.43 1.60
C TYR A 592 -25.35 16.82 1.52
N ALA A 593 -25.35 17.60 2.61
CA ALA A 593 -25.88 18.97 2.63
C ALA A 593 -25.14 19.93 1.69
N LEU A 594 -23.86 19.67 1.41
CA LEU A 594 -23.06 20.44 0.46
C LEU A 594 -23.03 19.82 -0.95
N GLY A 595 -23.92 18.87 -1.24
CA GLY A 595 -24.08 18.26 -2.56
C GLY A 595 -22.93 17.35 -2.99
N GLY A 596 -22.24 16.71 -2.04
CA GLY A 596 -21.01 15.98 -2.29
C GLY A 596 -20.82 14.70 -1.47
N PRO A 597 -19.80 13.90 -1.81
CA PRO A 597 -19.45 12.70 -1.06
C PRO A 597 -18.63 13.03 0.19
N LEU A 598 -18.68 12.11 1.15
CA LEU A 598 -17.68 12.01 2.20
C LEU A 598 -16.56 11.08 1.70
N LEU A 599 -15.33 11.54 1.76
CA LEU A 599 -14.15 10.69 1.56
C LEU A 599 -13.39 10.56 2.88
N ILE A 600 -12.59 9.50 2.99
CA ILE A 600 -11.68 9.30 4.11
C ILE A 600 -10.26 9.06 3.61
N THR A 601 -9.26 9.44 4.41
CA THR A 601 -7.85 9.23 4.08
C THR A 601 -6.98 8.97 5.32
N ARG A 602 -5.68 8.72 5.15
CA ARG A 602 -4.77 8.51 6.28
C ARG A 602 -4.49 9.82 7.02
N PRO A 603 -4.23 9.80 8.33
CA PRO A 603 -3.94 11.00 9.10
C PRO A 603 -2.74 11.80 8.59
N ASP A 604 -1.74 11.14 8.04
CA ASP A 604 -0.43 11.70 7.70
C ASP A 604 -0.23 11.94 6.20
N ARG A 605 -1.02 11.29 5.33
CA ARG A 605 -0.89 11.38 3.87
C ARG A 605 -2.21 11.17 3.14
N LEU A 606 -2.35 11.81 1.98
CA LEU A 606 -3.49 11.60 1.09
C LEU A 606 -3.35 10.24 0.40
N SER A 607 -4.16 9.26 0.79
CA SER A 607 -4.25 7.96 0.13
C SER A 607 -4.64 8.12 -1.34
N VAL A 608 -4.00 7.31 -2.17
CA VAL A 608 -4.25 7.20 -3.60
C VAL A 608 -5.74 7.11 -3.92
N GLU A 609 -6.48 6.23 -3.25
CA GLU A 609 -7.89 6.02 -3.58
C GLU A 609 -8.74 7.28 -3.32
N THR A 610 -8.36 8.06 -2.31
CA THR A 610 -8.98 9.36 -1.99
C THR A 610 -8.60 10.42 -3.02
N ARG A 611 -7.32 10.45 -3.40
CA ARG A 611 -6.76 11.38 -4.39
C ARG A 611 -7.40 11.18 -5.75
N ASP A 612 -7.52 9.94 -6.21
CA ASP A 612 -8.16 9.61 -7.49
C ASP A 612 -9.65 9.96 -7.46
N ALA A 613 -10.32 9.72 -6.33
CA ALA A 613 -11.69 10.18 -6.12
C ALA A 613 -11.81 11.71 -6.15
N LEU A 614 -10.89 12.46 -5.51
CA LEU A 614 -10.87 13.92 -5.55
C LEU A 614 -10.68 14.46 -6.97
N LEU A 615 -9.78 13.87 -7.76
CA LEU A 615 -9.60 14.23 -9.17
C LEU A 615 -10.86 13.95 -9.98
N ARG A 616 -11.45 12.75 -9.82
CA ARG A 616 -12.70 12.36 -10.49
C ARG A 616 -13.84 13.31 -10.18
N PHE A 617 -13.99 13.69 -8.93
CA PHE A 617 -15.04 14.60 -8.48
C PHE A 617 -14.74 16.06 -8.83
N SER A 618 -13.47 16.42 -9.06
CA SER A 618 -13.02 17.78 -9.39
C SER A 618 -13.75 18.86 -8.58
N PRO A 619 -13.76 18.78 -7.24
CA PRO A 619 -14.61 19.64 -6.42
C PRO A 619 -14.16 21.09 -6.43
N ARG A 620 -15.10 22.02 -6.37
CA ARG A 620 -14.79 23.44 -6.16
C ARG A 620 -14.37 23.75 -4.73
N ARG A 621 -14.83 22.95 -3.77
CA ARG A 621 -14.48 23.08 -2.35
C ARG A 621 -14.11 21.73 -1.73
N VAL A 622 -13.04 21.70 -0.94
CA VAL A 622 -12.73 20.56 -0.07
C VAL A 622 -12.81 21.00 1.38
N VAL A 623 -13.67 20.35 2.14
CA VAL A 623 -13.87 20.60 3.58
C VAL A 623 -13.19 19.50 4.38
N ILE A 624 -12.09 19.83 5.04
CA ILE A 624 -11.35 18.92 5.92
C ILE A 624 -12.04 18.90 7.29
N ALA A 625 -12.71 17.81 7.62
CA ALA A 625 -13.33 17.57 8.91
C ALA A 625 -12.33 16.95 9.90
N GLY A 626 -11.95 17.72 10.91
CA GLY A 626 -11.00 17.31 11.95
C GLY A 626 -9.75 18.18 12.04
N GLY A 627 -9.16 18.21 13.24
CA GLY A 627 -7.92 18.95 13.52
C GLY A 627 -6.68 18.35 12.85
N SER A 628 -5.54 19.00 13.03
CA SER A 628 -4.25 18.54 12.47
C SER A 628 -3.82 17.16 12.96
N ALA A 629 -4.27 16.73 14.15
CA ALA A 629 -4.06 15.37 14.65
C ALA A 629 -4.92 14.31 13.94
N ALA A 630 -6.07 14.70 13.37
CA ALA A 630 -6.93 13.81 12.60
C ALA A 630 -6.46 13.71 11.14
N LEU A 631 -6.08 14.85 10.55
CA LEU A 631 -5.52 14.98 9.21
C LEU A 631 -4.44 16.08 9.22
N SER A 632 -3.20 15.70 8.97
CA SER A 632 -2.01 16.54 9.10
C SER A 632 -2.00 17.73 8.13
N PRO A 633 -1.15 18.74 8.37
CA PRO A 633 -0.89 19.79 7.39
C PRO A 633 -0.36 19.26 6.06
N ALA A 634 0.33 18.11 6.05
CA ALA A 634 0.83 17.49 4.81
C ALA A 634 -0.33 16.99 3.92
N VAL A 635 -1.38 16.43 4.51
CA VAL A 635 -2.60 16.06 3.76
C VAL A 635 -3.23 17.29 3.11
N GLU A 636 -3.34 18.40 3.86
CA GLU A 636 -3.89 19.65 3.35
C GLU A 636 -3.04 20.24 2.21
N ALA A 637 -1.71 20.22 2.36
CA ALA A 637 -0.78 20.65 1.33
C ALA A 637 -0.89 19.80 0.06
N ALA A 638 -1.03 18.47 0.21
CA ALA A 638 -1.22 17.56 -0.92
C ALA A 638 -2.53 17.87 -1.68
N ILE A 639 -3.62 18.19 -0.98
CA ILE A 639 -4.89 18.57 -1.63
C ILE A 639 -4.75 19.92 -2.34
N ARG A 640 -4.05 20.90 -1.74
CA ARG A 640 -3.77 22.21 -2.37
C ARG A 640 -2.99 22.04 -3.68
N SER A 641 -1.99 21.15 -3.67
CA SER A 641 -1.22 20.83 -4.87
C SER A 641 -2.05 20.10 -5.92
N LEU A 642 -2.88 19.13 -5.50
CA LEU A 642 -3.73 18.34 -6.39
C LEU A 642 -4.83 19.17 -7.07
N LEU A 643 -5.43 20.10 -6.33
CA LEU A 643 -6.59 20.90 -6.73
C LEU A 643 -6.31 22.40 -6.51
N PRO A 644 -5.42 23.02 -7.30
CA PRO A 644 -4.97 24.40 -7.06
C PRO A 644 -6.11 25.44 -7.16
N SER A 645 -7.18 25.10 -7.88
CA SER A 645 -8.36 25.96 -8.05
C SER A 645 -9.45 25.73 -6.99
N ALA A 646 -9.32 24.70 -6.14
CA ALA A 646 -10.34 24.39 -5.15
C ALA A 646 -10.16 25.20 -3.86
N GLN A 647 -11.26 25.67 -3.28
CA GLN A 647 -11.25 26.28 -1.96
C GLN A 647 -11.08 25.18 -0.90
N ILE A 648 -10.02 25.27 -0.10
CA ILE A 648 -9.74 24.29 0.97
C ILE A 648 -9.99 24.93 2.33
N GLU A 649 -10.90 24.33 3.08
CA GLU A 649 -11.34 24.80 4.40
C GLU A 649 -11.19 23.66 5.42
N ARG A 650 -10.70 23.98 6.62
CA ARG A 650 -10.65 23.03 7.73
C ARG A 650 -11.69 23.37 8.79
N VAL A 651 -12.43 22.36 9.22
CA VAL A 651 -13.43 22.43 10.29
C VAL A 651 -12.96 21.58 11.46
N ALA A 652 -12.46 22.23 12.50
CA ALA A 652 -11.86 21.56 13.65
C ALA A 652 -12.13 22.33 14.94
N GLY A 653 -12.50 21.60 15.99
CA GLY A 653 -12.48 22.08 17.38
C GLY A 653 -11.33 21.46 18.17
N LYS A 654 -11.23 21.81 19.46
CA LYS A 654 -10.23 21.28 20.39
C LYS A 654 -10.39 19.78 20.64
N ASP A 655 -11.60 19.26 20.44
CA ASP A 655 -11.96 17.87 20.60
C ASP A 655 -13.09 17.48 19.64
N ARG A 656 -13.46 16.20 19.66
CA ARG A 656 -14.53 15.63 18.81
C ARG A 656 -15.90 16.27 19.02
N TYR A 657 -16.18 16.82 20.20
CA TYR A 657 -17.49 17.41 20.52
C TYR A 657 -17.59 18.80 19.91
N GLU A 658 -16.52 19.59 20.03
CA GLU A 658 -16.44 20.90 19.39
C GLU A 658 -16.34 20.80 17.87
N THR A 659 -15.60 19.84 17.31
CA THR A 659 -15.63 19.61 15.85
C THR A 659 -17.03 19.25 15.36
N ALA A 660 -17.74 18.36 16.06
CA ALA A 660 -19.13 18.02 15.73
C ALA A 660 -20.07 19.23 15.83
N ALA A 661 -19.88 20.11 16.83
CA ALA A 661 -20.64 21.37 16.95
C ALA A 661 -20.41 22.32 15.76
N LEU A 662 -19.15 22.48 15.32
CA LEU A 662 -18.80 23.32 14.17
C LEU A 662 -19.30 22.75 12.85
N ILE A 663 -19.31 21.43 12.70
CA ILE A 663 -19.93 20.74 11.57
C ILE A 663 -21.45 20.94 11.61
N ALA A 664 -22.08 20.82 12.78
CA ALA A 664 -23.52 20.99 12.94
C ALA A 664 -24.01 22.38 12.55
N ALA A 665 -23.26 23.43 12.90
CA ALA A 665 -23.55 24.79 12.47
C ALA A 665 -23.54 24.94 10.94
N ARG A 666 -22.61 24.28 10.23
CA ARG A 666 -22.54 24.30 8.77
C ARG A 666 -23.70 23.53 8.12
N VAL A 667 -24.07 22.38 8.67
CA VAL A 667 -25.26 21.64 8.21
C VAL A 667 -26.50 22.51 8.36
N ALA A 668 -26.73 23.08 9.55
CA ALA A 668 -27.88 23.93 9.81
C ALA A 668 -27.93 25.16 8.87
N ALA A 669 -26.78 25.78 8.60
CA ALA A 669 -26.69 26.88 7.65
C ALA A 669 -26.99 26.46 6.21
N ALA A 670 -26.58 25.26 5.80
CA ALA A 670 -26.80 24.74 4.44
C ALA A 670 -28.25 24.28 4.21
N THR A 671 -28.93 23.77 5.23
CA THR A 671 -30.24 23.11 5.08
C THR A 671 -31.41 23.87 5.71
N GLY A 672 -31.14 24.89 6.52
CA GLY A 672 -32.16 25.58 7.32
C GLY A 672 -32.68 24.78 8.52
N LEU A 673 -32.03 23.65 8.85
CA LEU A 673 -32.38 22.75 9.95
C LEU A 673 -33.86 22.31 9.97
N PRO A 674 -34.29 21.43 9.03
CA PRO A 674 -35.68 21.01 8.90
C PRO A 674 -36.29 20.51 10.20
N GLY A 675 -37.44 21.07 10.56
CA GLY A 675 -38.17 20.74 11.79
C GLY A 675 -37.40 21.07 13.08
N ARG A 676 -36.36 21.91 13.02
CA ARG A 676 -35.54 22.32 14.17
C ARG A 676 -34.98 21.11 14.94
N ARG A 677 -34.68 20.02 14.20
CA ARG A 677 -34.35 18.70 14.72
C ARG A 677 -32.85 18.41 14.63
N VAL A 678 -32.29 17.80 15.67
CA VAL A 678 -30.88 17.38 15.71
C VAL A 678 -30.76 15.93 16.20
N PHE A 679 -29.87 15.16 15.60
CA PHE A 679 -29.51 13.83 16.09
C PHE A 679 -28.40 13.96 17.13
N VAL A 680 -28.54 13.25 18.25
CA VAL A 680 -27.54 13.21 19.32
C VAL A 680 -27.13 11.75 19.53
N ALA A 681 -25.82 11.49 19.39
CA ALA A 681 -25.23 10.17 19.53
C ALA A 681 -24.00 10.19 20.45
N SER A 682 -23.52 9.01 20.84
CA SER A 682 -22.35 8.89 21.70
C SER A 682 -21.07 9.31 20.96
N GLY A 683 -20.26 10.17 21.60
CA GLY A 683 -18.93 10.54 21.10
C GLY A 683 -17.84 9.50 21.41
N VAL A 684 -18.16 8.45 22.17
CA VAL A 684 -17.23 7.39 22.57
C VAL A 684 -17.62 6.02 22.01
N ALA A 685 -18.84 5.87 21.50
CA ALA A 685 -19.31 4.67 20.81
C ALA A 685 -19.89 5.04 19.43
N TRP A 686 -19.38 4.41 18.39
CA TRP A 686 -19.67 4.72 16.98
C TRP A 686 -20.96 4.11 16.37
N PRO A 687 -21.51 2.94 16.80
CA PRO A 687 -22.54 2.25 16.01
C PRO A 687 -23.84 3.04 15.82
N ASP A 688 -24.24 3.77 16.85
CA ASP A 688 -25.50 4.53 16.87
C ASP A 688 -25.44 5.72 15.90
N ALA A 689 -24.32 6.45 15.90
CA ALA A 689 -24.08 7.55 14.97
C ALA A 689 -23.94 7.06 13.52
N LEU A 690 -23.29 5.91 13.32
CA LEU A 690 -23.18 5.31 11.98
C LEU A 690 -24.55 4.96 11.40
N ALA A 691 -25.40 4.27 12.18
CA ALA A 691 -26.74 3.90 11.75
C ALA A 691 -27.65 5.12 11.52
N ALA A 692 -27.46 6.20 12.29
CA ALA A 692 -28.20 7.45 12.11
C ALA A 692 -27.78 8.27 10.88
N SER A 693 -26.57 8.05 10.35
CA SER A 693 -25.98 8.89 9.31
C SER A 693 -26.84 9.05 8.06
N PRO A 694 -27.43 7.99 7.45
CA PRO A 694 -28.31 8.15 6.29
C PRO A 694 -29.55 8.99 6.58
N ALA A 695 -30.19 8.78 7.73
CA ALA A 695 -31.40 9.50 8.11
C ALA A 695 -31.08 10.97 8.41
N ALA A 696 -29.98 11.24 9.11
CA ALA A 696 -29.53 12.60 9.41
C ALA A 696 -29.17 13.36 8.12
N ALA A 697 -28.43 12.74 7.20
CA ALA A 697 -28.08 13.31 5.91
C ALA A 697 -29.31 13.55 5.02
N ALA A 698 -30.19 12.56 4.84
CA ALA A 698 -31.40 12.69 4.01
C ALA A 698 -32.39 13.73 4.54
N ASN A 699 -32.47 13.89 5.86
CA ASN A 699 -33.33 14.89 6.50
C ASN A 699 -32.68 16.29 6.57
N GLY A 700 -31.41 16.43 6.15
CA GLY A 700 -30.67 17.70 6.24
C GLY A 700 -30.41 18.15 7.67
N THR A 701 -30.18 17.23 8.60
CA THR A 701 -30.00 17.52 10.03
C THR A 701 -28.65 17.01 10.54
N PRO A 702 -27.99 17.74 11.47
CA PRO A 702 -26.68 17.35 11.94
C PRO A 702 -26.73 16.21 12.98
N ILE A 703 -25.58 15.55 13.13
CA ILE A 703 -25.29 14.65 14.26
C ILE A 703 -24.36 15.38 15.22
N LEU A 704 -24.84 15.64 16.44
CA LEU A 704 -24.04 16.10 17.56
C LEU A 704 -23.59 14.92 18.43
N LEU A 705 -22.43 15.06 19.05
CA LEU A 705 -21.85 14.05 19.92
C LEU A 705 -21.96 14.47 21.40
N THR A 706 -22.16 13.49 22.29
CA THR A 706 -22.16 13.69 23.75
C THR A 706 -21.35 12.60 24.46
N ARG A 707 -20.98 12.81 25.72
CA ARG A 707 -20.49 11.72 26.58
C ARG A 707 -21.70 10.93 27.12
N PRO A 708 -21.50 9.66 27.53
CA PRO A 708 -22.60 8.84 28.06
C PRO A 708 -23.29 9.44 29.29
N ASP A 709 -22.52 10.07 30.16
CA ASP A 709 -22.93 10.55 31.49
C ASP A 709 -22.86 12.08 31.65
N ALA A 710 -22.31 12.80 30.66
CA ALA A 710 -22.21 14.26 30.69
C ALA A 710 -22.49 14.87 29.31
N LEU A 711 -23.33 15.91 29.28
CA LEU A 711 -23.52 16.75 28.09
C LEU A 711 -22.39 17.79 28.02
N PRO A 712 -21.45 17.72 27.04
CA PRO A 712 -20.41 18.73 26.90
C PRO A 712 -21.02 20.12 26.69
N GLN A 713 -20.38 21.14 27.26
CA GLN A 713 -20.87 22.52 27.13
C GLN A 713 -20.93 22.96 25.65
N THR A 714 -19.93 22.57 24.85
CA THR A 714 -19.90 22.83 23.40
C THR A 714 -21.10 22.23 22.67
N THR A 715 -21.51 21.01 23.03
CA THR A 715 -22.72 20.37 22.49
C THR A 715 -23.98 21.12 22.91
N ARG A 716 -24.05 21.55 24.17
CA ARG A 716 -25.19 22.32 24.70
C ARG A 716 -25.32 23.67 24.00
N ASP A 717 -24.21 24.39 23.84
CA ASP A 717 -24.17 25.69 23.16
C ASP A 717 -24.52 25.55 21.68
N ALA A 718 -24.07 24.47 21.03
CA ALA A 718 -24.42 24.19 19.64
C ALA A 718 -25.92 23.97 19.45
N LEU A 719 -26.57 23.19 20.34
CA LEU A 719 -28.01 22.96 20.29
C LEU A 719 -28.80 24.28 20.36
N VAL A 720 -28.40 25.18 21.26
CA VAL A 720 -29.02 26.51 21.39
C VAL A 720 -28.71 27.37 20.16
N GLY A 721 -27.44 27.43 19.76
CA GLY A 721 -26.96 28.31 18.70
C GLY A 721 -27.56 28.02 17.32
N ILE A 722 -27.84 26.75 17.01
CA ILE A 722 -28.53 26.37 15.75
C ILE A 722 -30.06 26.37 15.88
N GLY A 723 -30.60 26.77 17.03
CA GLY A 723 -32.05 26.87 17.26
C GLY A 723 -32.75 25.52 17.38
N THR A 724 -32.14 24.55 18.05
CA THR A 724 -32.72 23.20 18.19
C THR A 724 -33.95 23.23 19.10
N GLU A 725 -35.07 22.69 18.60
CA GLU A 725 -36.31 22.54 19.37
C GLU A 725 -36.56 21.08 19.76
N ARG A 726 -36.06 20.13 18.95
CA ARG A 726 -36.30 18.69 19.13
C ARG A 726 -35.01 17.90 18.91
N THR A 727 -34.81 16.85 19.70
CA THR A 727 -33.62 16.00 19.59
C THR A 727 -33.99 14.52 19.42
N MET A 728 -33.25 13.85 18.54
CA MET A 728 -33.30 12.40 18.37
C MET A 728 -32.10 11.79 19.09
N VAL A 729 -32.35 11.15 20.23
CA VAL A 729 -31.31 10.48 21.01
C VAL A 729 -31.13 9.07 20.46
N ILE A 730 -30.04 8.81 19.76
CA ILE A 730 -29.78 7.51 19.13
C ILE A 730 -28.89 6.67 20.05
N GLY A 731 -29.37 5.48 20.39
CA GLY A 731 -28.67 4.55 21.28
C GLY A 731 -29.31 4.41 22.65
N GLY A 732 -28.99 3.30 23.32
CA GLY A 732 -29.52 2.96 24.65
C GLY A 732 -28.96 3.82 25.79
N GLU A 733 -29.40 3.56 27.01
CA GLU A 733 -28.98 4.32 28.20
C GLU A 733 -27.47 4.19 28.52
N LEU A 734 -26.82 3.12 28.06
CA LEU A 734 -25.36 2.97 28.17
C LEU A 734 -24.59 3.89 27.21
N ALA A 735 -25.18 4.21 26.06
CA ALA A 735 -24.58 5.11 25.07
C ALA A 735 -24.81 6.57 25.46
N ILE A 736 -26.04 6.88 25.91
CA ILE A 736 -26.47 8.19 26.40
C ILE A 736 -27.45 7.96 27.56
N SER A 737 -27.03 8.28 28.79
CA SER A 737 -27.83 8.09 29.99
C SER A 737 -29.16 8.86 29.96
N ARG A 738 -30.13 8.42 30.78
CA ARG A 738 -31.38 9.18 30.99
C ARG A 738 -31.12 10.61 31.48
N HIS A 739 -30.11 10.79 32.31
CA HIS A 739 -29.72 12.09 32.83
C HIS A 739 -29.29 13.04 31.70
N VAL A 740 -28.40 12.60 30.81
CA VAL A 740 -27.96 13.39 29.65
C VAL A 740 -29.13 13.66 28.70
N ALA A 741 -29.95 12.64 28.40
CA ALA A 741 -31.10 12.80 27.52
C ALA A 741 -32.10 13.84 28.03
N ALA A 742 -32.36 13.88 29.34
CA ALA A 742 -33.26 14.85 29.96
C ALA A 742 -32.77 16.31 29.87
N MET A 743 -31.48 16.54 29.56
CA MET A 743 -30.93 17.88 29.33
C MET A 743 -31.14 18.38 27.90
N LEU A 744 -31.61 17.53 26.98
CA LEU A 744 -31.75 17.87 25.57
C LEU A 744 -33.14 18.47 25.28
N PRO A 745 -33.27 19.36 24.27
CA PRO A 745 -34.57 19.88 23.85
C PRO A 745 -35.49 18.77 23.31
N ALA A 746 -36.68 18.64 23.91
CA ALA A 746 -37.73 17.68 23.54
C ALA A 746 -37.20 16.33 23.01
N PRO A 747 -36.54 15.52 23.86
CA PRO A 747 -35.79 14.34 23.43
C PRO A 747 -36.71 13.16 23.11
N THR A 748 -36.55 12.62 21.91
CA THR A 748 -37.13 11.32 21.50
C THR A 748 -36.00 10.31 21.35
N ARG A 749 -36.03 9.24 22.15
CA ARG A 749 -35.03 8.17 22.08
C ARG A 749 -35.40 7.12 21.05
N VAL A 750 -34.43 6.74 20.20
CA VAL A 750 -34.52 5.61 19.28
C VAL A 750 -33.38 4.65 19.60
N ALA A 751 -33.72 3.50 20.17
CA ALA A 751 -32.75 2.56 20.69
C ALA A 751 -33.30 1.13 20.73
N GLY A 752 -32.43 0.16 20.48
CA GLY A 752 -32.66 -1.25 20.76
C GLY A 752 -31.84 -1.75 21.95
N ARG A 753 -31.91 -3.06 22.21
CA ARG A 753 -31.12 -3.75 23.25
C ARG A 753 -29.62 -3.75 22.94
N ASP A 754 -29.26 -3.67 21.67
CA ASP A 754 -27.89 -3.58 21.20
C ASP A 754 -27.77 -2.75 19.91
N ARG A 755 -26.55 -2.61 19.38
CA ARG A 755 -26.27 -1.83 18.17
C ARG A 755 -27.04 -2.31 16.93
N TYR A 756 -27.34 -3.60 16.83
CA TYR A 756 -28.02 -4.19 15.68
C TYR A 756 -29.52 -3.88 15.72
N GLU A 757 -30.12 -3.96 16.91
CA GLU A 757 -31.50 -3.57 17.12
C GLU A 757 -31.67 -2.05 17.02
N THR A 758 -30.76 -1.23 17.59
CA THR A 758 -30.80 0.24 17.41
C THR A 758 -30.78 0.63 15.94
N ALA A 759 -29.94 -0.01 15.10
CA ALA A 759 -29.91 0.29 13.67
C ALA A 759 -31.25 0.00 12.97
N ARG A 760 -31.94 -1.08 13.37
CA ARG A 760 -33.29 -1.42 12.86
C ARG A 760 -34.36 -0.45 13.37
N GLU A 761 -34.28 -0.02 14.62
CA GLU A 761 -35.18 0.99 15.19
C GLU A 761 -35.01 2.36 14.49
N VAL A 762 -33.77 2.76 14.18
CA VAL A 762 -33.49 3.97 13.39
C VAL A 762 -34.10 3.85 11.99
N ALA A 763 -33.93 2.70 11.33
CA ALA A 763 -34.52 2.44 10.02
C ALA A 763 -36.08 2.48 10.06
N GLY A 764 -36.68 1.91 11.10
CA GLY A 764 -38.13 1.92 11.30
C GLY A 764 -38.67 3.33 11.54
N TRP A 765 -38.05 4.08 12.47
CA TRP A 765 -38.39 5.46 12.75
C TRP A 765 -38.27 6.35 11.50
N ALA A 766 -37.17 6.25 10.76
CA ALA A 766 -36.94 7.06 9.58
C ALA A 766 -37.93 6.76 8.43
N LYS A 767 -38.45 5.52 8.37
CA LYS A 767 -39.55 5.16 7.46
C LYS A 767 -40.87 5.80 7.88
N VAL A 768 -41.21 5.77 9.17
CA VAL A 768 -42.46 6.37 9.70
C VAL A 768 -42.48 7.87 9.50
N GLU A 769 -41.36 8.56 9.71
CA GLU A 769 -41.23 10.01 9.47
C GLU A 769 -41.15 10.36 7.97
N GLY A 770 -41.15 9.36 7.08
CA GLY A 770 -41.05 9.58 5.63
C GLY A 770 -39.68 10.09 5.15
N ILE A 771 -38.62 9.94 5.95
CA ILE A 771 -37.26 10.37 5.61
C ILE A 771 -36.64 9.35 4.63
N LEU A 772 -36.59 8.08 5.04
CA LEU A 772 -35.96 6.98 4.29
C LEU A 772 -37.03 6.07 3.65
N GLY A 773 -37.61 6.56 2.55
CA GLY A 773 -38.67 5.88 1.80
C GLY A 773 -38.20 4.89 0.74
N GLY A 774 -36.89 4.74 0.54
CA GLY A 774 -36.31 3.82 -0.44
C GLY A 774 -36.69 2.36 -0.18
N THR A 775 -36.65 1.56 -1.25
CA THR A 775 -36.96 0.13 -1.21
C THR A 775 -35.73 -0.74 -0.98
N GLY A 776 -34.52 -0.24 -1.22
CA GLY A 776 -33.28 -0.95 -0.88
C GLY A 776 -32.84 -0.78 0.58
N LEU A 777 -31.72 -1.41 0.90
CA LEU A 777 -31.17 -1.46 2.26
C LEU A 777 -29.64 -1.52 2.24
N GLY A 778 -28.99 -0.64 2.99
CA GLY A 778 -27.56 -0.70 3.26
C GLY A 778 -27.23 -1.63 4.42
N ILE A 779 -26.13 -2.39 4.31
CA ILE A 779 -25.64 -3.32 5.32
C ILE A 779 -24.17 -3.06 5.60
N ALA A 780 -23.84 -2.83 6.87
CA ALA A 780 -22.46 -2.69 7.34
C ALA A 780 -22.15 -3.67 8.48
N SER A 781 -20.86 -3.78 8.80
CA SER A 781 -20.41 -4.49 9.97
C SER A 781 -20.63 -3.67 11.25
N GLY A 782 -21.29 -4.28 12.22
CA GLY A 782 -21.41 -3.87 13.61
C GLY A 782 -20.15 -4.11 14.44
N VAL A 783 -19.10 -4.72 13.88
CA VAL A 783 -17.77 -4.86 14.52
C VAL A 783 -16.66 -4.13 13.77
N ASN A 784 -16.63 -4.19 12.44
CA ASN A 784 -15.58 -3.60 11.59
C ASN A 784 -16.16 -2.52 10.66
N PHE A 785 -16.39 -1.35 11.23
CA PHE A 785 -17.31 -0.34 10.71
C PHE A 785 -16.71 0.69 9.74
N VAL A 786 -15.38 0.75 9.66
CA VAL A 786 -14.69 1.88 9.02
C VAL A 786 -15.02 1.97 7.53
N ASP A 787 -15.25 0.82 6.90
CA ASP A 787 -15.70 0.67 5.51
C ASP A 787 -17.06 1.32 5.24
N ALA A 788 -17.87 1.55 6.28
CA ALA A 788 -19.20 2.12 6.18
C ALA A 788 -19.27 3.60 6.60
N LEU A 789 -18.16 4.22 7.03
CA LEU A 789 -18.17 5.63 7.47
C LEU A 789 -18.70 6.59 6.39
N VAL A 790 -18.52 6.24 5.11
CA VAL A 790 -18.98 7.03 3.97
C VAL A 790 -20.35 6.61 3.43
N ALA A 791 -20.99 5.60 4.02
CA ALA A 791 -22.27 5.07 3.56
C ALA A 791 -23.42 6.07 3.75
N GLY A 792 -23.32 6.98 4.73
CA GLY A 792 -24.37 7.95 5.06
C GLY A 792 -24.84 8.78 3.86
N PRO A 793 -23.97 9.60 3.23
CA PRO A 793 -24.32 10.38 2.04
C PRO A 793 -24.82 9.53 0.87
N PHE A 794 -24.21 8.36 0.63
CA PHE A 794 -24.61 7.45 -0.43
C PHE A 794 -26.05 6.95 -0.23
N LEU A 795 -26.36 6.45 0.96
CA LEU A 795 -27.68 5.91 1.29
C LEU A 795 -28.74 7.01 1.40
N ALA A 796 -28.34 8.22 1.82
CA ALA A 796 -29.23 9.39 1.82
C ALA A 796 -29.73 9.72 0.41
N GLY A 797 -28.86 9.67 -0.60
CA GLY A 797 -29.23 9.85 -2.01
C GLY A 797 -30.24 8.81 -2.52
N ARG A 798 -30.14 7.57 -2.03
CA ARG A 798 -31.09 6.49 -2.32
C ARG A 798 -32.33 6.50 -1.41
N ARG A 799 -32.32 7.33 -0.36
CA ARG A 799 -33.29 7.32 0.75
C ARG A 799 -33.43 5.95 1.41
N GLU A 800 -32.32 5.22 1.52
CA GLU A 800 -32.26 3.87 2.06
C GLU A 800 -31.68 3.86 3.48
N PRO A 801 -32.12 2.96 4.37
CA PRO A 801 -31.54 2.84 5.71
C PRO A 801 -30.24 2.04 5.72
N LEU A 802 -29.42 2.25 6.76
CA LEU A 802 -28.26 1.42 7.08
C LEU A 802 -28.59 0.53 8.29
N ILE A 803 -28.41 -0.78 8.15
CA ILE A 803 -28.43 -1.72 9.26
C ILE A 803 -27.05 -2.36 9.48
N LEU A 804 -26.83 -2.89 10.68
CA LEU A 804 -25.65 -3.68 11.02
C LEU A 804 -25.97 -5.17 10.84
N GLY A 805 -25.13 -5.91 10.11
CA GLY A 805 -25.51 -7.22 9.53
C GLY A 805 -24.53 -8.38 9.73
N ASP A 806 -23.44 -8.21 10.46
CA ASP A 806 -22.49 -9.29 10.81
C ASP A 806 -23.04 -10.30 11.83
N ARG A 807 -24.23 -10.03 12.41
CA ARG A 807 -25.01 -10.97 13.21
C ARG A 807 -26.46 -11.01 12.73
N THR A 808 -26.91 -12.16 12.24
CA THR A 808 -28.30 -12.40 11.84
C THR A 808 -28.98 -13.30 12.85
N ASP A 809 -29.62 -12.68 13.84
CA ASP A 809 -30.52 -13.37 14.77
C ASP A 809 -31.95 -13.48 14.21
N GLN A 810 -32.79 -14.26 14.87
CA GLN A 810 -34.19 -14.47 14.46
C GLN A 810 -34.97 -13.15 14.36
N ALA A 811 -34.67 -12.17 15.20
CA ALA A 811 -35.34 -10.87 15.14
C ALA A 811 -34.90 -10.08 13.90
N ALA A 812 -33.61 -10.14 13.52
CA ALA A 812 -33.13 -9.53 12.29
C ALA A 812 -33.75 -10.21 11.06
N ALA A 813 -33.93 -11.52 11.11
CA ALA A 813 -34.58 -12.30 10.07
C ALA A 813 -36.04 -11.84 9.85
N VAL A 814 -36.83 -11.81 10.91
CA VAL A 814 -38.24 -11.38 10.86
C VAL A 814 -38.36 -9.93 10.38
N TRP A 815 -37.47 -9.05 10.84
CA TRP A 815 -37.46 -7.66 10.41
C TRP A 815 -37.16 -7.51 8.91
N LEU A 816 -36.18 -8.25 8.39
CA LEU A 816 -35.83 -8.25 6.96
C LEU A 816 -36.97 -8.78 6.09
N GLN A 817 -37.63 -9.85 6.53
CA GLN A 817 -38.81 -10.41 5.85
C GLN A 817 -39.97 -9.41 5.79
N ALA A 818 -40.26 -8.75 6.91
CA ALA A 818 -41.32 -7.74 6.97
C ALA A 818 -41.00 -6.49 6.14
N ARG A 819 -39.71 -6.16 5.95
CA ARG A 819 -39.29 -5.00 5.18
C ARG A 819 -39.32 -5.23 3.67
N ASP A 820 -39.07 -6.47 3.25
CA ASP A 820 -38.99 -6.93 1.85
C ASP A 820 -38.20 -5.96 0.95
N PRO A 821 -36.89 -5.75 1.23
CA PRO A 821 -36.10 -4.80 0.46
C PRO A 821 -35.93 -5.27 -0.99
N SER A 822 -35.99 -4.34 -1.95
CA SER A 822 -35.78 -4.63 -3.38
C SER A 822 -34.33 -4.98 -3.72
N GLY A 823 -33.39 -4.61 -2.84
CA GLY A 823 -31.97 -4.93 -2.98
C GLY A 823 -31.16 -4.58 -1.74
N LEU A 824 -29.96 -5.15 -1.65
CA LEU A 824 -29.01 -4.95 -0.56
C LEU A 824 -27.73 -4.29 -1.07
N THR A 825 -27.25 -3.26 -0.39
CA THR A 825 -25.91 -2.69 -0.61
C THR A 825 -25.01 -3.04 0.58
N LEU A 826 -23.95 -3.82 0.35
CA LEU A 826 -23.03 -4.30 1.39
C LEU A 826 -21.79 -3.40 1.39
N PHE A 827 -21.49 -2.76 2.52
CA PHE A 827 -20.32 -1.89 2.69
C PHE A 827 -19.14 -2.66 3.27
N GLY A 828 -18.05 -2.69 2.52
CA GLY A 828 -16.79 -3.34 2.91
C GLY A 828 -16.56 -4.71 2.28
N GLY A 829 -15.32 -5.19 2.42
CA GLY A 829 -14.90 -6.50 1.93
C GLY A 829 -15.34 -7.66 2.84
N PRO A 830 -15.02 -8.92 2.47
CA PRO A 830 -15.34 -10.10 3.28
C PRO A 830 -14.77 -10.08 4.71
N ALA A 831 -13.68 -9.33 4.93
CA ALA A 831 -13.10 -9.13 6.27
C ALA A 831 -13.92 -8.19 7.16
N ALA A 832 -14.77 -7.32 6.59
CA ALA A 832 -15.68 -6.46 7.34
C ALA A 832 -17.03 -7.15 7.54
N LEU A 833 -17.61 -7.65 6.45
CA LEU A 833 -18.87 -8.38 6.46
C LEU A 833 -18.67 -9.71 5.75
N THR A 834 -18.65 -10.79 6.54
CA THR A 834 -18.36 -12.14 6.04
C THR A 834 -19.37 -12.59 5.00
N ILE A 835 -18.94 -13.52 4.15
CA ILE A 835 -19.78 -14.13 3.13
C ILE A 835 -20.94 -14.89 3.79
N ASP A 836 -20.70 -15.56 4.91
CA ASP A 836 -21.73 -16.26 5.66
C ASP A 836 -22.80 -15.31 6.21
N ALA A 837 -22.40 -14.13 6.69
CA ALA A 837 -23.32 -13.10 7.13
C ALA A 837 -24.16 -12.57 5.97
N GLU A 838 -23.53 -12.23 4.83
CA GLU A 838 -24.23 -11.83 3.59
C GLU A 838 -25.25 -12.89 3.15
N ASN A 839 -24.84 -14.15 3.13
CA ASN A 839 -25.69 -15.27 2.74
C ASN A 839 -26.86 -15.47 3.70
N ALA A 840 -26.62 -15.35 5.01
CA ALA A 840 -27.68 -15.43 6.02
C ALA A 840 -28.71 -14.30 5.85
N LEU A 841 -28.26 -13.07 5.57
CA LEU A 841 -29.13 -11.93 5.30
C LEU A 841 -30.01 -12.17 4.06
N LYS A 842 -29.41 -12.67 2.97
CA LYS A 842 -30.13 -13.01 1.73
C LYS A 842 -31.17 -14.10 1.94
N ARG A 843 -30.87 -15.14 2.74
CA ARG A 843 -31.84 -16.19 3.11
C ARG A 843 -33.05 -15.60 3.81
N HIS A 844 -32.81 -14.72 4.78
CA HIS A 844 -33.87 -14.14 5.58
C HIS A 844 -34.81 -13.28 4.75
N VAL A 845 -34.30 -12.35 3.93
CA VAL A 845 -35.13 -11.54 3.03
C VAL A 845 -36.06 -12.41 2.17
N ARG A 846 -35.61 -13.59 1.75
CA ARG A 846 -36.35 -14.50 0.85
C ARG A 846 -37.34 -15.44 1.55
N GLY A 847 -37.51 -15.36 2.87
CA GLY A 847 -38.47 -16.20 3.59
C GLY A 847 -38.09 -17.69 3.67
N VAL A 848 -36.86 -18.06 3.34
CA VAL A 848 -36.37 -19.44 3.42
C VAL A 848 -35.93 -19.72 4.85
N THR A 849 -36.85 -20.19 5.69
CA THR A 849 -36.54 -20.79 6.99
C THR A 849 -36.29 -22.28 6.82
N HIS A 850 -35.29 -22.80 7.55
CA HIS A 850 -34.99 -24.24 7.65
C HIS A 850 -36.19 -25.10 8.02
#